data_AF-A0AAV0D2N6-F1
#
_entry.id   AF-A0AAV0D2N6-F1
#
_cell.length_a   1.000
_cell.length_b   1.000
_cell.length_c   1.000
_cell.angle_alpha   90.00
_cell.angle_beta   90.00
_cell.angle_gamma   90.00
#
_symmetry.space_group_name_H-M   'P 1'
#
loop_
_entity.id
_entity.type
_entity.pdbx_description
1 polymer ?
#
loop_
_entity_poly.entity_id
_entity_poly.type
_entity_poly.pdbx_seq_one_letter_code
_entity_poly.pdbx_strand_id
1 'polypeptide(L)'
;MEEKEVLQLEYQQALNRLQEAERTIIEITNTVEKKEGERLKVMEDNEDLRLKLEKACELEAELNEKLEEIKQERTGIIFGIEEGKRTIEDLKNVIRQLKDEKETVQGEFSMLQQKVDTSEREITQLNQAQRVAEEENQSLFLKITDLKETLSAKEKDHSVHKEMLESQYNEASSRFKSLEAHIKEVERERDEFIALMKNQEEKERDSSSQIEVLTKKTTNLQLEIEFLLTQKAELEEKLENKSRIISEFSTQIERLKEELENKNADYQRMVDEKENHHLMMKKDRELELDSIRNQKNGLEEQLRGKIQEVVYLQGEKAEMQDKIYELEGAVTVKEHELSFLRKQSEDRECEASSQITSLTVQVTDLQEQLDTFIAQKCESEALYLIEIEKLKGELESKSLDVQRLLDEKDGLVVRVNDLEEEKKFHGEQFHKLEEQMRGEEASFQSRAAEMEKTLNEKEVEILSLQKKLEDVQIGDETHISYLTEEIDKLKKEVDIIETERAKLEIQLENQKTESAQKIADLEIKIKEQEDALQKLVEEHRQLEIVLQESKMSLEVAEMKIGDVTEEFQKNLNSKDQKIQEMEEEIEDLKRDLEMKGDELGSVVENMRTIEVKLRLTNQKLRVTEQLLSEKEDDHSVKAEKLLQNQTNLGEQISSLSRTVTAYKETQQKITADVSDTVSETLSGMDMFSMKFEEDWGHIESRIYEILNELKVTKNLIKETSHEKENLKKENGSLLQQLRDKEESELVLKEKVRTLHKLEENFKALQKTVDEKDKKMGVLERTMGEKDKGITEICEEKREVIRQLCIWIDYHRGRYDHLKETFSKMNTRRLSR
;
A
#
# COMPACT_ATOMS: atom_id res chain seq x y z
N MET A 1 147.47 -155.30 180.82
CA MET A 1 147.18 -153.85 180.87
C MET A 1 147.31 -153.28 179.46
N GLU A 2 148.34 -153.74 178.75
CA GLU A 2 148.67 -153.44 177.36
C GLU A 2 147.46 -153.41 176.43
N GLU A 3 146.55 -154.39 176.53
CA GLU A 3 145.44 -154.48 175.57
C GLU A 3 144.36 -153.40 175.75
N LYS A 4 144.40 -152.61 176.83
CA LYS A 4 143.65 -151.34 176.88
C LYS A 4 144.27 -150.29 175.95
N GLU A 5 145.60 -150.30 175.80
CA GLU A 5 146.32 -149.48 174.81
C GLU A 5 146.16 -150.05 173.39
N VAL A 6 146.08 -151.37 173.20
CA VAL A 6 145.73 -151.97 171.89
C VAL A 6 144.33 -151.53 171.48
N LEU A 7 143.33 -151.65 172.36
CA LEU A 7 141.98 -151.12 172.13
C LEU A 7 141.98 -149.60 171.94
N GLN A 8 142.83 -148.84 172.63
CA GLN A 8 142.93 -147.40 172.45
C GLN A 8 143.63 -147.01 171.13
N LEU A 9 144.55 -147.83 170.62
CA LEU A 9 145.20 -147.65 169.32
C LEU A 9 144.27 -148.06 168.18
N GLU A 10 143.55 -149.17 168.30
CA GLU A 10 142.49 -149.57 167.36
C GLU A 10 141.35 -148.54 167.36
N TYR A 11 140.95 -148.01 168.52
CA TYR A 11 139.97 -146.93 168.62
C TYR A 11 140.48 -145.64 167.95
N GLN A 12 141.74 -145.26 168.17
CA GLN A 12 142.32 -144.08 167.53
C GLN A 12 142.48 -144.28 166.00
N GLN A 13 142.81 -145.49 165.54
CA GLN A 13 142.82 -145.82 164.10
C GLN A 13 141.41 -145.81 163.49
N ALA A 14 140.40 -146.32 164.19
CA ALA A 14 139.01 -146.26 163.77
C ALA A 14 138.51 -144.80 163.71
N LEU A 15 138.86 -143.97 164.71
CA LEU A 15 138.51 -142.55 164.76
C LEU A 15 139.21 -141.74 163.66
N ASN A 16 140.49 -142.01 163.39
CA ASN A 16 141.22 -141.38 162.28
C ASN A 16 140.59 -141.76 160.92
N ARG A 17 140.23 -143.05 160.71
CA ARG A 17 139.50 -143.49 159.51
C ARG A 17 138.12 -142.85 159.39
N LEU A 18 137.43 -142.59 160.51
CA LEU A 18 136.17 -141.84 160.51
C LEU A 18 136.39 -140.40 160.02
N GLN A 19 137.45 -139.73 160.51
CA GLN A 19 137.78 -138.36 160.09
C GLN A 19 138.28 -138.28 158.63
N GLU A 20 138.90 -139.33 158.09
CA GLU A 20 139.21 -139.42 156.66
C GLU A 20 137.95 -139.64 155.81
N ALA A 21 136.99 -140.45 156.29
CA ALA A 21 135.68 -140.59 155.66
C ALA A 21 134.88 -139.28 155.68
N GLU A 22 134.87 -138.54 156.80
CA GLU A 22 134.21 -137.25 156.90
C GLU A 22 134.84 -136.18 155.99
N ARG A 23 136.17 -136.14 155.86
CA ARG A 23 136.85 -135.25 154.89
C ARG A 23 136.52 -135.59 153.45
N THR A 24 136.56 -136.87 153.07
CA THR A 24 136.22 -137.30 151.69
C THR A 24 134.75 -137.07 151.36
N ILE A 25 133.83 -137.22 152.34
CA ILE A 25 132.43 -136.80 152.19
C ILE A 25 132.34 -135.29 151.92
N ILE A 26 133.06 -134.45 152.67
CA ILE A 26 133.06 -132.98 152.45
C ILE A 26 133.64 -132.60 151.09
N GLU A 27 134.72 -133.23 150.61
CA GLU A 27 135.23 -133.00 149.24
C GLU A 27 134.23 -133.45 148.16
N ILE A 28 133.54 -134.57 148.36
CA ILE A 28 132.49 -135.04 147.45
C ILE A 28 131.31 -134.06 147.44
N THR A 29 130.83 -133.57 148.58
CA THR A 29 129.77 -132.55 148.64
C THR A 29 130.17 -131.27 147.91
N ASN A 30 131.37 -130.74 148.17
CA ASN A 30 131.86 -129.53 147.48
C ASN A 30 132.02 -129.71 145.96
N THR A 31 132.41 -130.91 145.50
CA THR A 31 132.52 -131.19 144.04
C THR A 31 131.15 -131.41 143.39
N VAL A 32 130.18 -131.97 144.12
CA VAL A 32 128.77 -132.04 143.69
C VAL A 32 128.17 -130.63 143.58
N GLU A 33 128.27 -129.79 144.60
CA GLU A 33 127.73 -128.41 144.56
C GLU A 33 128.36 -127.58 143.42
N LYS A 34 129.67 -127.74 143.17
CA LYS A 34 130.33 -127.10 142.03
C LYS A 34 129.79 -127.61 140.68
N LYS A 35 129.51 -128.92 140.55
CA LYS A 35 128.90 -129.48 139.34
C LYS A 35 127.43 -129.10 139.18
N GLU A 36 126.71 -128.91 140.28
CA GLU A 36 125.34 -128.40 140.30
C GLU A 36 125.29 -126.95 139.78
N GLY A 37 126.25 -126.11 140.19
CA GLY A 37 126.42 -124.74 139.68
C GLY A 37 126.84 -124.69 138.20
N GLU A 38 127.74 -125.57 137.75
CA GLU A 38 128.07 -125.71 136.34
C GLU A 38 126.85 -126.16 135.51
N ARG A 39 126.01 -127.07 136.03
CA ARG A 39 124.76 -127.50 135.37
C ARG A 39 123.74 -126.38 135.28
N LEU A 40 123.54 -125.61 136.35
CA LEU A 40 122.62 -124.46 136.37
C LEU A 40 122.99 -123.41 135.32
N LYS A 41 124.29 -123.09 135.19
CA LYS A 41 124.75 -122.12 134.19
C LYS A 41 124.53 -122.60 132.76
N VAL A 42 124.77 -123.89 132.49
CA VAL A 42 124.45 -124.52 131.19
C VAL A 42 122.94 -124.56 130.92
N MET A 43 122.07 -124.53 131.93
CA MET A 43 120.63 -124.34 131.70
C MET A 43 120.28 -122.89 131.37
N GLU A 44 120.85 -121.88 132.04
CA GLU A 44 120.65 -120.47 131.65
C GLU A 44 121.15 -120.17 130.23
N ASP A 45 122.35 -120.64 129.87
CA ASP A 45 122.90 -120.47 128.51
C ASP A 45 122.04 -121.19 127.45
N ASN A 46 121.44 -122.35 127.77
CA ASN A 46 120.51 -123.04 126.87
C ASN A 46 119.14 -122.35 126.76
N GLU A 47 118.62 -121.77 127.84
CA GLU A 47 117.32 -121.07 127.82
C GLU A 47 117.41 -119.73 127.06
N ASP A 48 118.53 -119.02 127.16
CA ASP A 48 118.81 -117.81 126.37
C ASP A 48 119.11 -118.14 124.89
N LEU A 49 119.83 -119.23 124.60
CA LEU A 49 119.96 -119.76 123.23
C LEU A 49 118.60 -120.19 122.65
N ARG A 50 117.75 -120.83 123.46
CA ARG A 50 116.38 -121.18 123.07
C ARG A 50 115.55 -119.94 122.77
N LEU A 51 115.53 -118.93 123.65
CA LEU A 51 114.81 -117.66 123.42
C LEU A 51 115.31 -116.91 122.17
N LYS A 52 116.59 -117.05 121.82
CA LYS A 52 117.15 -116.52 120.56
C LYS A 52 116.74 -117.33 119.34
N LEU A 53 116.66 -118.66 119.46
CA LEU A 53 116.16 -119.54 118.41
C LEU A 53 114.66 -119.35 118.17
N GLU A 54 113.87 -119.21 119.24
CA GLU A 54 112.42 -119.00 119.21
C GLU A 54 112.10 -117.65 118.52
N LYS A 55 112.84 -116.58 118.83
CA LYS A 55 112.79 -115.30 118.09
C LYS A 55 113.31 -115.35 116.65
N ALA A 56 114.25 -116.24 116.35
CA ALA A 56 114.68 -116.47 114.97
C ALA A 56 113.57 -117.17 114.17
N CYS A 57 112.85 -118.11 114.77
CA CYS A 57 111.68 -118.74 114.19
C CYS A 57 110.48 -117.78 114.06
N GLU A 58 110.28 -116.83 114.98
CA GLU A 58 109.28 -115.74 114.83
C GLU A 58 109.62 -114.83 113.63
N LEU A 59 110.88 -114.44 113.47
CA LEU A 59 111.34 -113.65 112.31
C LEU A 59 111.29 -114.45 111.00
N GLU A 60 111.59 -115.75 111.03
CA GLU A 60 111.44 -116.66 109.88
C GLU A 60 109.97 -116.88 109.52
N ALA A 61 109.06 -116.88 110.51
CA ALA A 61 107.62 -116.92 110.29
C ALA A 61 107.12 -115.61 109.64
N GLU A 62 107.48 -114.42 110.16
CA GLU A 62 107.14 -113.14 109.53
C GLU A 62 107.69 -113.02 108.10
N LEU A 63 108.91 -113.51 107.85
CA LEU A 63 109.51 -113.51 106.52
C LEU A 63 108.80 -114.48 105.57
N ASN A 64 108.37 -115.65 106.04
CA ASN A 64 107.60 -116.59 105.23
C ASN A 64 106.15 -116.12 105.01
N GLU A 65 105.52 -115.45 105.98
CA GLU A 65 104.20 -114.85 105.86
C GLU A 65 104.21 -113.75 104.80
N LYS A 66 105.16 -112.80 104.88
CA LYS A 66 105.37 -111.77 103.84
C LYS A 66 105.80 -112.35 102.49
N LEU A 67 106.52 -113.48 102.48
CA LEU A 67 106.84 -114.20 101.25
C LEU A 67 105.60 -114.86 100.64
N GLU A 68 104.65 -115.35 101.45
CA GLU A 68 103.35 -115.87 100.97
C GLU A 68 102.37 -114.76 100.59
N GLU A 69 102.34 -113.61 101.27
CA GLU A 69 101.62 -112.41 100.79
C GLU A 69 102.15 -111.99 99.41
N ILE A 70 103.47 -111.86 99.25
CA ILE A 70 104.09 -111.54 97.94
C ILE A 70 103.85 -112.65 96.91
N LYS A 71 103.78 -113.93 97.30
CA LYS A 71 103.38 -115.01 96.39
C LYS A 71 101.90 -114.94 96.03
N GLN A 72 101.00 -114.53 96.93
CA GLN A 72 99.57 -114.36 96.67
C GLN A 72 99.29 -113.13 95.81
N GLU A 73 99.99 -112.01 96.01
CA GLU A 73 99.99 -110.90 95.06
C GLU A 73 100.54 -111.34 93.71
N ARG A 74 101.63 -112.13 93.67
CA ARG A 74 102.20 -112.63 92.41
C ARG A 74 101.28 -113.64 91.72
N THR A 75 100.54 -114.51 92.43
CA THR A 75 99.56 -115.41 91.80
C THR A 75 98.28 -114.69 91.41
N GLY A 76 97.87 -113.63 92.13
CA GLY A 76 96.80 -112.72 91.71
C GLY A 76 97.16 -111.95 90.44
N ILE A 77 98.39 -111.43 90.35
CA ILE A 77 98.92 -110.76 89.14
C ILE A 77 99.10 -111.77 88.00
N ILE A 78 99.57 -113.00 88.26
CA ILE A 78 99.64 -114.07 87.25
C ILE A 78 98.24 -114.46 86.77
N PHE A 79 97.24 -114.57 87.67
CA PHE A 79 95.85 -114.83 87.29
C PHE A 79 95.29 -113.70 86.43
N GLY A 80 95.51 -112.43 86.81
CA GLY A 80 95.16 -111.27 85.98
C GLY A 80 95.90 -111.20 84.64
N ILE A 81 97.11 -111.77 84.55
CA ILE A 81 97.85 -111.93 83.28
C ILE A 81 97.33 -113.12 82.46
N GLU A 82 96.87 -114.21 83.08
CA GLU A 82 96.23 -115.34 82.40
C GLU A 82 94.83 -114.97 81.88
N GLU A 83 94.05 -114.22 82.67
CA GLU A 83 92.76 -113.65 82.29
C GLU A 83 92.93 -112.51 81.27
N GLY A 84 94.01 -111.73 81.39
CA GLY A 84 94.51 -110.80 80.37
C GLY A 84 94.90 -111.49 79.06
N LYS A 85 95.57 -112.65 79.10
CA LYS A 85 95.86 -113.47 77.91
C LYS A 85 94.58 -114.05 77.32
N ARG A 86 93.62 -114.46 78.14
CA ARG A 86 92.33 -115.00 77.68
C ARG A 86 91.53 -113.93 76.95
N THR A 87 91.37 -112.75 77.55
CA THR A 87 90.77 -111.59 76.90
C THR A 87 91.56 -111.12 75.66
N ILE A 88 92.88 -111.25 75.62
CA ILE A 88 93.68 -110.99 74.40
C ILE A 88 93.43 -112.04 73.30
N GLU A 89 93.25 -113.32 73.63
CA GLU A 89 92.96 -114.37 72.63
C GLU A 89 91.51 -114.29 72.15
N ASP A 90 90.57 -113.94 73.03
CA ASP A 90 89.20 -113.60 72.68
C ASP A 90 89.17 -112.33 71.81
N LEU A 91 89.97 -111.31 72.11
CA LEU A 91 90.18 -110.14 71.24
C LEU A 91 90.82 -110.50 69.91
N LYS A 92 91.68 -111.52 69.79
CA LYS A 92 92.16 -112.03 68.49
C LYS A 92 91.06 -112.73 67.70
N ASN A 93 90.18 -113.47 68.37
CA ASN A 93 89.01 -114.08 67.73
C ASN A 93 88.00 -113.01 67.28
N VAL A 94 87.80 -111.96 68.07
CA VAL A 94 87.03 -110.77 67.68
C VAL A 94 87.73 -110.00 66.55
N ILE A 95 89.06 -109.84 66.54
CA ILE A 95 89.81 -109.25 65.41
C ILE A 95 89.68 -110.10 64.13
N ARG A 96 89.54 -111.44 64.26
CA ARG A 96 89.27 -112.33 63.13
C ARG A 96 87.84 -112.16 62.62
N GLN A 97 86.84 -112.12 63.51
CA GLN A 97 85.45 -111.80 63.13
C GLN A 97 85.33 -110.40 62.51
N LEU A 98 85.92 -109.37 63.11
CA LEU A 98 86.01 -108.00 62.57
C LEU A 98 86.78 -107.92 61.24
N LYS A 99 87.58 -108.92 60.88
CA LYS A 99 88.24 -109.00 59.58
C LYS A 99 87.34 -109.64 58.52
N ASP A 100 86.62 -110.70 58.89
CA ASP A 100 85.61 -111.32 58.02
C ASP A 100 84.42 -110.35 57.81
N GLU A 101 84.02 -109.62 58.86
CA GLU A 101 83.06 -108.51 58.83
C GLU A 101 83.60 -107.29 58.06
N LYS A 102 84.91 -107.01 58.09
CA LYS A 102 85.49 -105.99 57.21
C LYS A 102 85.35 -106.39 55.74
N GLU A 103 85.51 -107.67 55.39
CA GLU A 103 85.37 -108.13 54.01
C GLU A 103 83.89 -108.14 53.55
N THR A 104 82.92 -108.40 54.43
CA THR A 104 81.49 -108.20 54.10
C THR A 104 81.10 -106.72 54.03
N VAL A 105 81.54 -105.87 54.97
CA VAL A 105 81.32 -104.40 54.91
C VAL A 105 82.01 -103.78 53.70
N GLN A 106 83.12 -104.33 53.21
CA GLN A 106 83.75 -103.88 51.96
C GLN A 106 82.94 -104.31 50.71
N GLY A 107 82.18 -105.40 50.80
CA GLY A 107 81.16 -105.78 49.82
C GLY A 107 79.93 -104.87 49.85
N GLU A 108 79.42 -104.54 51.04
CA GLU A 108 78.31 -103.59 51.22
C GLU A 108 78.72 -102.16 50.81
N PHE A 109 79.94 -101.75 51.09
CA PHE A 109 80.52 -100.49 50.59
C PHE A 109 80.57 -100.46 49.07
N SER A 110 80.82 -101.60 48.40
CA SER A 110 80.76 -101.68 46.93
C SER A 110 79.33 -101.54 46.39
N MET A 111 78.32 -102.10 47.07
CA MET A 111 76.90 -101.89 46.71
C MET A 111 76.40 -100.48 47.01
N LEU A 112 76.89 -99.86 48.09
CA LEU A 112 76.58 -98.47 48.41
C LEU A 112 77.29 -97.49 47.47
N GLN A 113 78.54 -97.77 47.08
CA GLN A 113 79.23 -97.02 46.02
C GLN A 113 78.47 -97.16 44.70
N GLN A 114 78.04 -98.37 44.31
CA GLN A 114 77.21 -98.55 43.10
C GLN A 114 75.89 -97.76 43.16
N LYS A 115 75.28 -97.62 44.35
CA LYS A 115 74.10 -96.77 44.57
C LYS A 115 74.40 -95.27 44.51
N VAL A 116 75.51 -94.83 45.09
CA VAL A 116 76.02 -93.45 44.95
C VAL A 116 76.25 -93.13 43.48
N ASP A 117 76.96 -94.00 42.75
CA ASP A 117 77.18 -93.84 41.30
C ASP A 117 75.87 -93.78 40.50
N THR A 118 74.79 -94.47 40.91
CA THR A 118 73.47 -94.32 40.26
C THR A 118 72.80 -92.99 40.59
N SER A 119 72.79 -92.57 41.86
CA SER A 119 72.18 -91.30 42.25
C SER A 119 72.98 -90.09 41.77
N GLU A 120 74.30 -90.19 41.60
CA GLU A 120 75.12 -89.18 40.90
C GLU A 120 74.78 -89.10 39.40
N ARG A 121 74.46 -90.22 38.74
CA ARG A 121 73.93 -90.20 37.36
C ARG A 121 72.55 -89.55 37.29
N GLU A 122 71.66 -89.83 38.23
CA GLU A 122 70.35 -89.17 38.32
C GLU A 122 70.48 -87.67 38.59
N ILE A 123 71.38 -87.26 39.50
CA ILE A 123 71.70 -85.85 39.78
C ILE A 123 72.31 -85.16 38.55
N THR A 124 73.19 -85.80 37.78
CA THR A 124 73.72 -85.20 36.54
C THR A 124 72.67 -85.08 35.45
N GLN A 125 71.72 -86.01 35.34
CA GLN A 125 70.57 -85.91 34.43
C GLN A 125 69.60 -84.79 34.85
N LEU A 126 69.29 -84.67 36.14
CA LEU A 126 68.47 -83.58 36.68
C LEU A 126 69.14 -82.21 36.47
N ASN A 127 70.45 -82.09 36.69
CA ASN A 127 71.22 -80.88 36.41
C ASN A 127 71.24 -80.55 34.89
N GLN A 128 71.28 -81.54 34.00
CA GLN A 128 71.12 -81.31 32.56
C GLN A 128 69.71 -80.83 32.21
N ALA A 129 68.66 -81.43 32.76
CA ALA A 129 67.28 -81.00 32.55
C ALA A 129 67.03 -79.58 33.09
N GLN A 130 67.57 -79.25 34.27
CA GLN A 130 67.56 -77.89 34.81
C GLN A 130 68.26 -76.91 33.87
N ARG A 131 69.44 -77.25 33.33
CA ARG A 131 70.16 -76.34 32.43
C ARG A 131 69.41 -76.08 31.11
N VAL A 132 68.71 -77.09 30.58
CA VAL A 132 67.82 -76.91 29.40
C VAL A 132 66.65 -75.98 29.76
N ALA A 133 66.02 -76.17 30.92
CA ALA A 133 64.95 -75.27 31.39
C ALA A 133 65.46 -73.84 31.67
N GLU A 134 66.70 -73.66 32.12
CA GLU A 134 67.34 -72.34 32.29
C GLU A 134 67.63 -71.68 30.92
N GLU A 135 68.09 -72.43 29.94
CA GLU A 135 68.30 -71.97 28.55
C GLU A 135 66.96 -71.59 27.87
N GLU A 136 65.90 -72.37 28.08
CA GLU A 136 64.54 -72.02 27.61
C GLU A 136 63.98 -70.78 28.32
N ASN A 137 64.17 -70.63 29.64
CA ASN A 137 63.76 -69.43 30.36
C ASN A 137 64.53 -68.18 29.91
N GLN A 138 65.82 -68.29 29.57
CA GLN A 138 66.58 -67.19 28.96
C GLN A 138 66.05 -66.84 27.56
N SER A 139 65.69 -67.85 26.74
CA SER A 139 65.06 -67.65 25.43
C SER A 139 63.70 -66.96 25.53
N LEU A 140 62.89 -67.32 26.52
CA LEU A 140 61.61 -66.65 26.82
C LEU A 140 61.82 -65.23 27.36
N PHE A 141 62.82 -65.00 28.22
CA PHE A 141 63.16 -63.67 28.75
C PHE A 141 63.60 -62.71 27.63
N LEU A 142 64.40 -63.19 26.67
CA LEU A 142 64.76 -62.43 25.47
C LEU A 142 63.53 -62.07 24.63
N LYS A 143 62.63 -63.03 24.36
CA LYS A 143 61.36 -62.76 23.66
C LYS A 143 60.44 -61.77 24.40
N ILE A 144 60.39 -61.84 25.74
CA ILE A 144 59.66 -60.87 26.58
C ILE A 144 60.30 -59.48 26.48
N THR A 145 61.62 -59.40 26.31
CA THR A 145 62.35 -58.14 26.11
C THR A 145 62.06 -57.53 24.74
N ASP A 146 62.14 -58.31 23.65
CA ASP A 146 61.74 -57.89 22.29
C ASP A 146 60.27 -57.44 22.23
N LEU A 147 59.36 -58.18 22.89
CA LEU A 147 57.95 -57.81 22.99
C LEU A 147 57.76 -56.51 23.77
N LYS A 148 58.55 -56.27 24.82
CA LYS A 148 58.51 -55.01 25.59
C LYS A 148 59.02 -53.81 24.78
N GLU A 149 60.09 -53.98 24.00
CA GLU A 149 60.60 -52.91 23.13
C GLU A 149 59.65 -52.60 21.97
N THR A 150 59.08 -53.63 21.32
CA THR A 150 58.08 -53.43 20.26
C THR A 150 56.76 -52.83 20.76
N LEU A 151 56.34 -53.17 21.99
CA LEU A 151 55.17 -52.54 22.62
C LEU A 151 55.47 -51.07 22.96
N SER A 152 56.66 -50.74 23.49
CA SER A 152 57.06 -49.35 23.74
C SER A 152 57.23 -48.51 22.47
N ALA A 153 57.65 -49.13 21.35
CA ALA A 153 57.62 -48.50 20.04
C ALA A 153 56.18 -48.19 19.59
N LYS A 154 55.23 -49.11 19.83
CA LYS A 154 53.80 -48.90 19.52
C LYS A 154 53.12 -47.86 20.42
N GLU A 155 53.52 -47.74 21.68
CA GLU A 155 53.10 -46.64 22.56
C GLU A 155 53.52 -45.27 22.00
N LYS A 156 54.75 -45.16 21.46
CA LYS A 156 55.21 -43.93 20.80
C LYS A 156 54.46 -43.64 19.50
N ASP A 157 54.25 -44.64 18.64
CA ASP A 157 53.41 -44.49 17.43
C ASP A 157 52.00 -43.97 17.80
N HIS A 158 51.42 -44.48 18.89
CA HIS A 158 50.10 -44.09 19.36
C HIS A 158 50.08 -42.67 19.95
N SER A 159 51.14 -42.24 20.65
CA SER A 159 51.28 -40.84 21.10
C SER A 159 51.32 -39.86 19.93
N VAL A 160 52.14 -40.16 18.90
CA VAL A 160 52.22 -39.31 17.69
C VAL A 160 50.89 -39.30 16.93
N HIS A 161 50.19 -40.44 16.87
CA HIS A 161 48.86 -40.49 16.25
C HIS A 161 47.82 -39.67 17.02
N LYS A 162 47.86 -39.70 18.37
CA LYS A 162 47.03 -38.86 19.23
C LYS A 162 47.30 -37.36 19.00
N GLU A 163 48.56 -36.95 19.02
CA GLU A 163 48.97 -35.56 18.77
C GLU A 163 48.55 -35.08 17.37
N MET A 164 48.62 -35.95 16.36
CA MET A 164 48.13 -35.64 15.01
C MET A 164 46.60 -35.47 14.96
N LEU A 165 45.83 -36.34 15.62
CA LEU A 165 44.37 -36.20 15.72
C LEU A 165 43.97 -34.93 16.48
N GLU A 166 44.69 -34.59 17.56
CA GLU A 166 44.47 -33.38 18.34
C GLU A 166 44.81 -32.11 17.53
N SER A 167 45.85 -32.16 16.69
CA SER A 167 46.15 -31.10 15.72
C SER A 167 45.05 -30.96 14.66
N GLN A 168 44.55 -32.05 14.09
CA GLN A 168 43.46 -32.03 13.10
C GLN A 168 42.14 -31.53 13.69
N TYR A 169 41.83 -31.90 14.93
CA TYR A 169 40.67 -31.39 15.66
C TYR A 169 40.76 -29.87 15.88
N ASN A 170 41.92 -29.38 16.30
CA ASN A 170 42.14 -27.95 16.50
C ASN A 170 42.08 -27.16 15.18
N GLU A 171 42.62 -27.69 14.08
CA GLU A 171 42.47 -27.07 12.76
C GLU A 171 40.99 -27.04 12.32
N ALA A 172 40.28 -28.17 12.43
CA ALA A 172 38.85 -28.24 12.11
C ALA A 172 38.02 -27.26 12.95
N SER A 173 38.30 -27.14 14.25
CA SER A 173 37.66 -26.16 15.14
C SER A 173 37.93 -24.71 14.71
N SER A 174 39.15 -24.40 14.27
CA SER A 174 39.49 -23.06 13.76
C SER A 174 38.76 -22.73 12.45
N ARG A 175 38.66 -23.69 11.52
CA ARG A 175 37.88 -23.56 10.27
C ARG A 175 36.39 -23.41 10.56
N PHE A 176 35.85 -24.16 11.54
CA PHE A 176 34.45 -24.06 11.96
C PHE A 176 34.12 -22.67 12.50
N LYS A 177 34.97 -22.09 13.36
CA LYS A 177 34.82 -20.71 13.86
C LYS A 177 34.91 -19.66 12.74
N SER A 178 35.75 -19.87 11.74
CA SER A 178 35.83 -18.98 10.57
C SER A 178 34.55 -19.05 9.71
N LEU A 179 33.97 -20.24 9.54
CA LEU A 179 32.68 -20.42 8.85
C LEU A 179 31.52 -19.84 9.65
N GLU A 180 31.51 -20.01 10.97
CA GLU A 180 30.52 -19.41 11.88
C GLU A 180 30.54 -17.87 11.82
N ALA A 181 31.73 -17.26 11.66
CA ALA A 181 31.87 -15.82 11.45
C ALA A 181 31.34 -15.38 10.07
N HIS A 182 31.59 -16.15 9.01
CA HIS A 182 31.03 -15.86 7.68
C HIS A 182 29.51 -16.04 7.63
N ILE A 183 28.96 -17.04 8.33
CA ILE A 183 27.50 -17.23 8.46
C ILE A 183 26.88 -15.99 9.10
N LYS A 184 27.45 -15.47 10.20
CA LYS A 184 26.94 -14.27 10.87
C LYS A 184 27.00 -13.00 10.02
N GLU A 185 28.01 -12.86 9.16
CA GLU A 185 28.04 -11.74 8.21
C GLU A 185 26.99 -11.90 7.10
N VAL A 186 26.79 -13.11 6.56
CA VAL A 186 25.72 -13.39 5.57
C VAL A 186 24.32 -13.23 6.19
N GLU A 187 24.14 -13.56 7.46
CA GLU A 187 22.90 -13.25 8.21
C GLU A 187 22.71 -11.74 8.37
N ARG A 188 23.78 -10.98 8.63
CA ARG A 188 23.76 -9.51 8.71
C ARG A 188 23.41 -8.87 7.35
N GLU A 189 24.02 -9.32 6.26
CA GLU A 189 23.71 -8.89 4.89
C GLU A 189 22.26 -9.25 4.47
N ARG A 190 21.79 -10.45 4.85
CA ARG A 190 20.39 -10.87 4.66
C ARG A 190 19.42 -9.93 5.38
N ASP A 191 19.71 -9.58 6.62
CA ASP A 191 18.82 -8.76 7.45
C ASP A 191 18.83 -7.28 7.01
N GLU A 192 19.96 -6.77 6.51
CA GLU A 192 20.03 -5.50 5.78
C GLU A 192 19.21 -5.53 4.48
N PHE A 193 19.27 -6.62 3.71
CA PHE A 193 18.45 -6.79 2.50
C PHE A 193 16.95 -6.86 2.82
N ILE A 194 16.55 -7.58 3.89
CA ILE A 194 15.16 -7.62 4.38
C ILE A 194 14.68 -6.21 4.80
N ALA A 195 15.54 -5.43 5.47
CA ALA A 195 15.22 -4.05 5.82
C ALA A 195 15.05 -3.16 4.58
N LEU A 196 15.90 -3.30 3.56
CA LEU A 196 15.76 -2.58 2.28
C LEU A 196 14.49 -2.97 1.52
N MET A 197 14.16 -4.28 1.48
CA MET A 197 12.91 -4.76 0.88
C MET A 197 11.68 -4.16 1.57
N LYS A 198 11.60 -4.17 2.91
CA LYS A 198 10.50 -3.54 3.64
C LYS A 198 10.37 -2.04 3.35
N ASN A 199 11.48 -1.30 3.37
CA ASN A 199 11.49 0.13 3.03
C ASN A 199 11.05 0.41 1.58
N GLN A 200 11.22 -0.54 0.66
CA GLN A 200 10.70 -0.42 -0.71
C GLN A 200 9.23 -0.82 -0.80
N GLU A 201 8.79 -1.90 -0.15
CA GLU A 201 7.36 -2.22 -0.04
C GLU A 201 6.55 -1.09 0.61
N GLU A 202 7.09 -0.43 1.64
CA GLU A 202 6.45 0.73 2.29
C GLU A 202 6.34 1.91 1.33
N LYS A 203 7.36 2.19 0.52
CA LYS A 203 7.26 3.21 -0.55
C LYS A 203 6.32 2.80 -1.67
N GLU A 204 6.26 1.52 -2.01
CA GLU A 204 5.31 1.00 -2.98
C GLU A 204 3.89 1.12 -2.43
N ARG A 205 3.64 0.84 -1.14
CA ARG A 205 2.37 1.13 -0.43
C ARG A 205 2.05 2.63 -0.42
N ASP A 206 2.96 3.50 0.01
CA ASP A 206 2.75 4.96 0.01
C ASP A 206 2.44 5.50 -1.39
N SER A 207 3.17 5.02 -2.41
CA SER A 207 2.93 5.40 -3.80
C SER A 207 1.64 4.80 -4.34
N SER A 208 1.28 3.59 -3.89
CA SER A 208 0.02 2.93 -4.22
C SER A 208 -1.13 3.68 -3.58
N SER A 209 -1.02 4.16 -2.33
CA SER A 209 -2.02 4.98 -1.65
C SER A 209 -2.08 6.42 -2.16
N GLN A 210 -0.99 6.98 -2.70
CA GLN A 210 -1.05 8.25 -3.45
C GLN A 210 -1.68 8.07 -4.83
N ILE A 211 -1.36 6.97 -5.53
CA ILE A 211 -2.09 6.53 -6.72
C ILE A 211 -3.54 6.26 -6.35
N GLU A 212 -3.82 5.67 -5.18
CA GLU A 212 -5.13 5.32 -4.61
C GLU A 212 -5.92 6.57 -4.26
N VAL A 213 -5.32 7.64 -3.74
CA VAL A 213 -6.00 8.93 -3.56
C VAL A 213 -6.18 9.61 -4.90
N LEU A 214 -5.21 9.60 -5.81
CA LEU A 214 -5.42 9.89 -7.24
C LEU A 214 -6.27 8.79 -7.95
N THR A 215 -6.83 7.86 -7.19
CA THR A 215 -7.73 6.77 -7.58
C THR A 215 -9.06 6.83 -6.83
N LYS A 216 -9.21 7.54 -5.71
CA LYS A 216 -10.43 8.01 -5.07
C LYS A 216 -10.55 9.54 -5.25
N LYS A 217 -9.88 10.03 -6.32
CA LYS A 217 -9.87 11.39 -6.90
C LYS A 217 -9.45 11.34 -8.40
N THR A 218 -10.37 10.95 -9.30
CA THR A 218 -10.41 11.16 -10.79
C THR A 218 -11.82 10.98 -11.45
N THR A 219 -12.98 11.09 -10.77
CA THR A 219 -14.34 11.07 -11.39
C THR A 219 -15.59 11.83 -10.71
N ASN A 220 -15.46 12.81 -9.75
CA ASN A 220 -16.20 14.14 -9.52
C ASN A 220 -15.57 15.48 -8.73
N LEU A 221 -14.28 16.07 -8.68
CA LEU A 221 -13.35 17.16 -9.34
C LEU A 221 -12.18 17.13 -10.61
N GLN A 222 -11.94 16.55 -11.90
CA GLN A 222 -12.45 15.88 -13.27
C GLN A 222 -13.32 14.52 -13.58
N LEU A 223 -14.61 14.56 -14.10
CA LEU A 223 -15.69 13.63 -14.72
C LEU A 223 -17.22 14.05 -14.83
N GLU A 224 -18.03 14.35 -13.74
CA GLU A 224 -19.41 15.00 -13.60
C GLU A 224 -19.76 16.07 -14.65
N ILE A 225 -18.84 16.39 -15.56
CA ILE A 225 -19.16 16.64 -16.96
C ILE A 225 -20.15 15.61 -17.53
N GLU A 226 -20.27 14.35 -17.07
CA GLU A 226 -21.43 13.51 -17.45
C GLU A 226 -22.77 14.10 -16.96
N PHE A 227 -22.81 14.63 -15.73
CA PHE A 227 -23.97 15.33 -15.15
C PHE A 227 -24.17 16.72 -15.76
N LEU A 228 -23.11 17.50 -16.02
CA LEU A 228 -23.20 18.79 -16.70
C LEU A 228 -23.40 18.67 -18.22
N LEU A 229 -23.02 17.57 -18.87
CA LEU A 229 -23.37 17.27 -20.27
C LEU A 229 -24.82 16.81 -20.38
N THR A 230 -25.33 16.04 -19.43
CA THR A 230 -26.76 15.70 -19.40
C THR A 230 -27.60 16.93 -19.09
N GLN A 231 -27.26 17.74 -18.08
CA GLN A 231 -27.89 19.04 -17.85
C GLN A 231 -27.76 20.00 -19.04
N LYS A 232 -26.59 20.07 -19.70
CA LYS A 232 -26.39 20.88 -20.92
C LYS A 232 -27.28 20.38 -22.05
N ALA A 233 -27.36 19.08 -22.28
CA ALA A 233 -28.22 18.49 -23.31
C ALA A 233 -29.71 18.79 -23.03
N GLU A 234 -30.16 18.68 -21.77
CA GLU A 234 -31.49 19.10 -21.36
C GLU A 234 -31.74 20.60 -21.58
N LEU A 235 -30.75 21.46 -21.29
CA LEU A 235 -30.87 22.90 -21.49
C LEU A 235 -30.85 23.28 -22.98
N GLU A 236 -30.06 22.58 -23.79
CA GLU A 236 -30.04 22.69 -25.25
C GLU A 236 -31.38 22.22 -25.85
N GLU A 237 -31.97 21.12 -25.38
CA GLU A 237 -33.32 20.69 -25.79
C GLU A 237 -34.42 21.67 -25.35
N LYS A 238 -34.32 22.22 -24.12
CA LYS A 238 -35.25 23.26 -23.63
C LYS A 238 -35.10 24.57 -24.42
N LEU A 239 -33.92 24.88 -24.93
CA LEU A 239 -33.65 26.02 -25.82
C LEU A 239 -34.18 25.77 -27.24
N GLU A 240 -33.93 24.59 -27.82
CA GLU A 240 -34.43 24.15 -29.13
C GLU A 240 -35.97 24.22 -29.18
N ASN A 241 -36.64 23.66 -28.16
CA ASN A 241 -38.11 23.72 -28.06
C ASN A 241 -38.64 25.15 -27.93
N LYS A 242 -37.98 26.02 -27.15
CA LYS A 242 -38.35 27.45 -27.08
C LYS A 242 -38.12 28.18 -28.41
N SER A 243 -37.02 27.88 -29.10
CA SER A 243 -36.71 28.41 -30.44
C SER A 243 -37.79 28.01 -31.46
N ARG A 244 -38.26 26.76 -31.40
CA ARG A 244 -39.37 26.26 -32.23
C ARG A 244 -40.67 27.00 -31.94
N ILE A 245 -41.04 27.18 -30.67
CA ILE A 245 -42.24 27.92 -30.24
C ILE A 245 -42.18 29.39 -30.68
N ILE A 246 -41.02 30.06 -30.54
CA ILE A 246 -40.81 31.43 -31.04
C ILE A 246 -40.97 31.50 -32.57
N SER A 247 -40.47 30.49 -33.29
CA SER A 247 -40.64 30.39 -34.74
C SER A 247 -42.10 30.18 -35.14
N GLU A 248 -42.82 29.29 -34.45
CA GLU A 248 -44.27 29.06 -34.62
C GLU A 248 -45.05 30.37 -34.41
N PHE A 249 -44.81 31.10 -33.32
CA PHE A 249 -45.41 32.42 -33.08
C PHE A 249 -45.04 33.45 -34.16
N SER A 250 -43.79 33.50 -34.64
CA SER A 250 -43.41 34.41 -35.73
C SER A 250 -44.22 34.13 -36.99
N THR A 251 -44.39 32.86 -37.39
CA THR A 251 -45.22 32.51 -38.56
C THR A 251 -46.71 32.81 -38.36
N GLN A 252 -47.20 32.89 -37.12
CA GLN A 252 -48.56 33.31 -36.83
C GLN A 252 -48.70 34.84 -36.89
N ILE A 253 -47.70 35.58 -36.39
CA ILE A 253 -47.61 37.04 -36.50
C ILE A 253 -47.53 37.48 -37.97
N GLU A 254 -46.71 36.83 -38.79
CA GLU A 254 -46.64 37.11 -40.23
C GLU A 254 -47.99 36.90 -40.93
N ARG A 255 -48.67 35.78 -40.67
CA ARG A 255 -50.02 35.52 -41.22
C ARG A 255 -51.05 36.54 -40.77
N LEU A 256 -51.06 36.93 -39.50
CA LEU A 256 -51.98 37.94 -38.98
C LEU A 256 -51.71 39.34 -39.55
N LYS A 257 -50.46 39.69 -39.85
CA LYS A 257 -50.13 40.92 -40.62
C LYS A 257 -50.68 40.84 -42.04
N GLU A 258 -50.47 39.72 -42.73
CA GLU A 258 -50.95 39.52 -44.10
C GLU A 258 -52.49 39.54 -44.17
N GLU A 259 -53.19 38.94 -43.21
CA GLU A 259 -54.65 39.03 -43.09
C GLU A 259 -55.12 40.48 -42.83
N LEU A 260 -54.42 41.23 -41.97
CA LEU A 260 -54.69 42.65 -41.71
C LEU A 260 -54.49 43.52 -42.95
N GLU A 261 -53.40 43.32 -43.69
CA GLU A 261 -53.07 44.09 -44.90
C GLU A 261 -54.08 43.80 -46.02
N ASN A 262 -54.45 42.52 -46.22
CA ASN A 262 -55.52 42.13 -47.13
C ASN A 262 -56.87 42.74 -46.72
N LYS A 263 -57.22 42.76 -45.43
CA LYS A 263 -58.46 43.39 -44.93
C LYS A 263 -58.44 44.91 -45.12
N ASN A 264 -57.30 45.56 -44.94
CA ASN A 264 -57.17 47.00 -45.20
C ASN A 264 -57.33 47.31 -46.71
N ALA A 265 -56.79 46.45 -47.58
CA ALA A 265 -56.97 46.53 -49.02
C ALA A 265 -58.40 46.18 -49.50
N ASP A 266 -59.16 45.36 -48.77
CA ASP A 266 -60.62 45.19 -48.97
C ASP A 266 -61.37 46.47 -48.58
N TYR A 267 -61.05 47.07 -47.42
CA TYR A 267 -61.72 48.28 -46.95
C TYR A 267 -61.47 49.47 -47.89
N GLN A 268 -60.24 49.69 -48.36
CA GLN A 268 -59.93 50.78 -49.30
C GLN A 268 -60.73 50.63 -50.60
N ARG A 269 -60.76 49.43 -51.21
CA ARG A 269 -61.58 49.18 -52.41
C ARG A 269 -63.06 49.47 -52.18
N MET A 270 -63.62 49.10 -51.02
CA MET A 270 -65.02 49.40 -50.69
C MET A 270 -65.28 50.91 -50.54
N VAL A 271 -64.30 51.70 -50.08
CA VAL A 271 -64.39 53.16 -50.03
C VAL A 271 -64.34 53.73 -51.45
N ASP A 272 -63.36 53.31 -52.25
CA ASP A 272 -63.20 53.76 -53.65
C ASP A 272 -64.45 53.44 -54.49
N GLU A 273 -65.02 52.24 -54.36
CA GLU A 273 -66.26 51.83 -55.03
C GLU A 273 -67.46 52.69 -54.60
N LYS A 274 -67.60 52.99 -53.31
CA LYS A 274 -68.68 53.85 -52.80
C LYS A 274 -68.55 55.30 -53.29
N GLU A 275 -67.34 55.84 -53.32
CA GLU A 275 -67.08 57.20 -53.78
C GLU A 275 -67.36 57.34 -55.28
N ASN A 276 -66.94 56.34 -56.08
CA ASN A 276 -67.28 56.26 -57.51
C ASN A 276 -68.81 56.15 -57.74
N HIS A 277 -69.52 55.33 -56.97
CA HIS A 277 -70.98 55.26 -57.04
C HIS A 277 -71.67 56.58 -56.66
N HIS A 278 -71.14 57.31 -55.66
CA HIS A 278 -71.68 58.61 -55.25
C HIS A 278 -71.43 59.68 -56.32
N LEU A 279 -70.26 59.66 -56.95
CA LEU A 279 -69.91 60.53 -58.08
C LEU A 279 -70.83 60.29 -59.29
N MET A 280 -71.15 59.03 -59.58
CA MET A 280 -72.09 58.65 -60.64
C MET A 280 -73.50 59.18 -60.34
N MET A 281 -74.06 58.90 -59.15
CA MET A 281 -75.37 59.44 -58.73
C MET A 281 -75.43 60.97 -58.74
N LYS A 282 -74.33 61.65 -58.38
CA LYS A 282 -74.24 63.12 -58.43
C LYS A 282 -74.33 63.63 -59.86
N LYS A 283 -73.62 63.00 -60.79
CA LYS A 283 -73.63 63.34 -62.23
C LYS A 283 -74.99 63.11 -62.87
N ASP A 284 -75.66 62.00 -62.56
CA ASP A 284 -77.00 61.70 -63.09
C ASP A 284 -78.03 62.74 -62.60
N ARG A 285 -77.96 63.13 -61.32
CA ARG A 285 -78.79 64.20 -60.74
C ARG A 285 -78.49 65.58 -61.33
N GLU A 286 -77.23 65.87 -61.67
CA GLU A 286 -76.86 67.13 -62.36
C GLU A 286 -77.50 67.20 -63.75
N LEU A 287 -77.53 66.08 -64.49
CA LEU A 287 -78.21 65.97 -65.79
C LEU A 287 -79.74 66.10 -65.67
N GLU A 288 -80.35 65.51 -64.63
CA GLU A 288 -81.77 65.71 -64.33
C GLU A 288 -82.09 67.19 -64.01
N LEU A 289 -81.27 67.84 -63.19
CA LEU A 289 -81.44 69.25 -62.83
C LEU A 289 -81.30 70.19 -64.03
N ASP A 290 -80.35 69.93 -64.95
CA ASP A 290 -80.24 70.70 -66.19
C ASP A 290 -81.41 70.44 -67.15
N SER A 291 -81.92 69.21 -67.22
CA SER A 291 -83.14 68.90 -67.97
C SER A 291 -84.35 69.67 -67.44
N ILE A 292 -84.57 69.66 -66.13
CA ILE A 292 -85.65 70.39 -65.45
C ILE A 292 -85.47 71.91 -65.60
N ARG A 293 -84.23 72.44 -65.50
CA ARG A 293 -83.89 73.84 -65.74
C ARG A 293 -84.26 74.27 -67.15
N ASN A 294 -83.95 73.46 -68.17
CA ASN A 294 -84.29 73.75 -69.55
C ASN A 294 -85.81 73.69 -69.81
N GLN A 295 -86.53 72.73 -69.21
CA GLN A 295 -87.99 72.68 -69.25
C GLN A 295 -88.63 73.92 -68.59
N LYS A 296 -88.14 74.31 -67.40
CA LYS A 296 -88.57 75.52 -66.69
C LYS A 296 -88.38 76.77 -67.54
N ASN A 297 -87.20 76.95 -68.15
CA ASN A 297 -86.91 78.11 -68.99
C ASN A 297 -87.87 78.19 -70.19
N GLY A 298 -88.15 77.06 -70.85
CA GLY A 298 -89.11 76.99 -71.96
C GLY A 298 -90.55 77.31 -71.54
N LEU A 299 -90.97 76.89 -70.33
CA LEU A 299 -92.28 77.24 -69.77
C LEU A 299 -92.35 78.71 -69.35
N GLU A 300 -91.29 79.28 -68.79
CA GLU A 300 -91.20 80.71 -68.47
C GLU A 300 -91.21 81.59 -69.73
N GLU A 301 -90.64 81.13 -70.85
CA GLU A 301 -90.68 81.82 -72.13
C GLU A 301 -92.07 81.73 -72.78
N GLN A 302 -92.75 80.58 -72.74
CA GLN A 302 -94.16 80.46 -73.13
C GLN A 302 -95.06 81.37 -72.28
N LEU A 303 -94.84 81.42 -70.96
CA LEU A 303 -95.57 82.29 -70.05
C LEU A 303 -95.32 83.78 -70.37
N ARG A 304 -94.07 84.16 -70.67
CA ARG A 304 -93.68 85.51 -71.09
C ARG A 304 -94.38 85.92 -72.39
N GLY A 305 -94.43 85.02 -73.38
CA GLY A 305 -95.18 85.22 -74.62
C GLY A 305 -96.69 85.39 -74.37
N LYS A 306 -97.28 84.55 -73.51
CA LYS A 306 -98.70 84.67 -73.13
C LYS A 306 -98.99 85.93 -72.32
N ILE A 307 -98.07 86.43 -71.51
CA ILE A 307 -98.19 87.73 -70.84
C ILE A 307 -98.17 88.88 -71.87
N GLN A 308 -97.29 88.83 -72.88
CA GLN A 308 -97.27 89.82 -73.96
C GLN A 308 -98.57 89.79 -74.80
N GLU A 309 -99.08 88.61 -75.10
CA GLU A 309 -100.39 88.41 -75.76
C GLU A 309 -101.55 88.97 -74.91
N VAL A 310 -101.54 88.73 -73.60
CA VAL A 310 -102.52 89.31 -72.67
C VAL A 310 -102.39 90.84 -72.59
N VAL A 311 -101.18 91.41 -72.61
CA VAL A 311 -100.99 92.87 -72.64
C VAL A 311 -101.48 93.48 -73.95
N TYR A 312 -101.22 92.82 -75.09
CA TYR A 312 -101.77 93.23 -76.39
C TYR A 312 -103.31 93.19 -76.39
N LEU A 313 -103.91 92.08 -75.94
CA LEU A 313 -105.36 91.93 -75.82
C LEU A 313 -105.97 92.87 -74.77
N GLN A 314 -105.23 93.28 -73.74
CA GLN A 314 -105.63 94.34 -72.80
C GLN A 314 -105.57 95.73 -73.44
N GLY A 315 -104.64 95.97 -74.37
CA GLY A 315 -104.59 97.17 -75.21
C GLY A 315 -105.78 97.25 -76.16
N GLU A 316 -106.03 96.20 -76.95
CA GLU A 316 -107.25 96.11 -77.79
C GLU A 316 -108.52 96.22 -76.94
N LYS A 317 -108.56 95.59 -75.75
CA LYS A 317 -109.69 95.73 -74.82
C LYS A 317 -109.82 97.15 -74.27
N ALA A 318 -108.74 97.91 -74.10
CA ALA A 318 -108.80 99.31 -73.70
C ALA A 318 -109.36 100.18 -74.84
N GLU A 319 -108.85 100.05 -76.07
CA GLU A 319 -109.38 100.76 -77.24
C GLU A 319 -110.86 100.40 -77.52
N MET A 320 -111.22 99.13 -77.33
CA MET A 320 -112.60 98.66 -77.42
C MET A 320 -113.44 99.11 -76.23
N GLN A 321 -112.86 99.32 -75.04
CA GLN A 321 -113.56 99.94 -73.91
C GLN A 321 -113.76 101.44 -74.09
N ASP A 322 -112.84 102.16 -74.72
CA ASP A 322 -113.03 103.56 -75.09
C ASP A 322 -114.11 103.70 -76.18
N LYS A 323 -114.12 102.80 -77.19
CA LYS A 323 -115.26 102.69 -78.12
C LYS A 323 -116.56 102.26 -77.45
N ILE A 324 -116.50 101.41 -76.43
CA ILE A 324 -117.68 101.08 -75.62
C ILE A 324 -118.10 102.31 -74.81
N TYR A 325 -117.22 103.18 -74.31
CA TYR A 325 -117.61 104.44 -73.68
C TYR A 325 -118.21 105.46 -74.67
N GLU A 326 -117.72 105.54 -75.91
CA GLU A 326 -118.40 106.31 -76.98
C GLU A 326 -119.79 105.72 -77.27
N LEU A 327 -119.87 104.39 -77.40
CA LEU A 327 -121.11 103.67 -77.66
C LEU A 327 -122.05 103.63 -76.44
N GLU A 328 -121.58 103.75 -75.21
CA GLU A 328 -122.34 103.90 -73.96
C GLU A 328 -122.75 105.36 -73.74
N GLY A 329 -122.01 106.33 -74.28
CA GLY A 329 -122.53 107.68 -74.49
C GLY A 329 -123.76 107.66 -75.42
N ALA A 330 -123.68 106.89 -76.52
CA ALA A 330 -124.82 106.68 -77.42
C ALA A 330 -125.90 105.72 -76.85
N VAL A 331 -125.51 104.74 -76.03
CA VAL A 331 -126.40 103.69 -75.50
C VAL A 331 -127.05 104.11 -74.20
N THR A 332 -126.45 104.93 -73.33
CA THR A 332 -127.21 105.56 -72.23
C THR A 332 -128.27 106.53 -72.77
N VAL A 333 -127.99 107.23 -73.88
CA VAL A 333 -128.99 107.96 -74.68
C VAL A 333 -130.06 107.03 -75.29
N LYS A 334 -129.79 105.73 -75.39
CA LYS A 334 -130.71 104.63 -75.77
C LYS A 334 -131.11 103.66 -74.64
N GLU A 335 -130.76 103.93 -73.39
CA GLU A 335 -130.93 103.06 -72.21
C GLU A 335 -131.53 103.81 -71.01
N HIS A 336 -131.66 105.13 -71.16
CA HIS A 336 -132.96 105.80 -70.91
C HIS A 336 -134.11 105.17 -71.76
N GLU A 337 -133.77 104.07 -72.47
CA GLU A 337 -134.52 102.87 -72.86
C GLU A 337 -134.23 101.32 -72.09
N LEU A 338 -133.30 100.76 -71.05
CA LEU A 338 -132.85 99.27 -70.28
C LEU A 338 -131.86 98.82 -68.82
N SER A 339 -131.39 97.50 -68.21
CA SER A 339 -130.38 96.97 -66.90
C SER A 339 -130.02 95.38 -66.11
N PHE A 340 -128.93 94.86 -65.17
CA PHE A 340 -128.52 93.40 -64.33
C PHE A 340 -127.37 92.93 -63.01
N LEU A 341 -127.03 91.62 -62.30
CA LEU A 341 -126.13 91.06 -60.94
C LEU A 341 -125.35 89.49 -60.45
N ARG A 342 -124.55 89.01 -59.25
CA ARG A 342 -123.74 87.56 -58.69
C ARG A 342 -123.01 87.02 -57.11
N LYS A 343 -122.41 85.73 -56.59
CA LYS A 343 -121.53 85.15 -55.21
C LYS A 343 -120.81 83.56 -54.71
N GLN A 344 -119.99 83.08 -53.54
CA GLN A 344 -119.22 81.62 -53.00
C GLN A 344 -118.57 81.02 -51.42
N SER A 345 -117.67 79.87 -51.01
CA SER A 345 -117.27 78.91 -49.63
C SER A 345 -115.85 77.95 -49.06
N GLU A 346 -115.60 76.96 -47.94
CA GLU A 346 -114.35 75.89 -47.39
C GLU A 346 -113.99 74.94 -45.88
N ASP A 347 -112.88 74.00 -45.42
CA ASP A 347 -112.50 72.99 -44.06
C ASP A 347 -111.02 72.15 -43.40
N ARG A 348 -110.79 71.17 -42.26
CA ARG A 348 -109.66 70.49 -41.10
C ARG A 348 -108.86 68.96 -40.56
N GLU A 349 -107.93 68.61 -39.42
CA GLU A 349 -107.47 67.27 -38.39
C GLU A 349 -105.97 66.53 -37.69
N CYS A 350 -105.69 65.60 -36.52
CA CYS A 350 -104.35 64.78 -35.77
C CYS A 350 -104.24 63.56 -34.46
N GLU A 351 -103.31 62.77 -33.55
CA GLU A 351 -101.87 61.93 -33.09
C GLU A 351 -101.47 60.96 -31.59
N ALA A 352 -100.39 59.99 -31.17
CA ALA A 352 -99.93 59.10 -29.76
C ALA A 352 -98.63 57.92 -29.29
N SER A 353 -97.90 57.56 -28.01
CA SER A 353 -97.17 56.19 -27.22
C SER A 353 -95.66 55.77 -26.32
N SER A 354 -95.30 54.72 -25.29
CA SER A 354 -93.91 53.84 -24.70
C SER A 354 -93.30 53.24 -23.11
N GLN A 355 -92.34 52.16 -22.67
CA GLN A 355 -91.58 51.60 -21.21
C GLN A 355 -90.57 50.17 -20.71
N ILE A 356 -89.50 49.88 -19.68
CA ILE A 356 -88.92 48.57 -18.68
C ILE A 356 -87.34 48.09 -17.94
N THR A 357 -86.91 47.24 -16.76
CA THR A 357 -85.57 46.27 -16.23
C THR A 357 -84.81 45.85 -14.65
N SER A 358 -83.88 44.78 -14.15
CA SER A 358 -82.96 44.39 -12.73
C SER A 358 -81.98 42.99 -12.18
N LEU A 359 -80.95 42.77 -11.09
CA LEU A 359 -80.08 41.46 -10.39
C LEU A 359 -79.05 41.22 -8.93
N THR A 360 -78.11 40.14 -8.45
CA THR A 360 -77.22 39.77 -7.01
C THR A 360 -75.95 38.59 -6.56
N VAL A 361 -75.26 38.24 -5.26
CA VAL A 361 -73.89 37.43 -4.64
C VAL A 361 -73.62 36.65 -3.15
N GLN A 362 -72.60 35.71 -2.77
CA GLN A 362 -72.08 35.33 -1.31
C GLN A 362 -70.78 34.48 -0.74
N VAL A 363 -69.74 33.87 -1.40
CA VAL A 363 -68.76 32.88 -0.73
C VAL A 363 -67.22 33.22 -0.77
N THR A 364 -66.78 34.36 -0.23
CA THR A 364 -65.39 34.89 -0.45
C THR A 364 -64.67 35.34 0.84
N ASP A 365 -64.49 34.45 1.83
CA ASP A 365 -64.02 34.84 3.18
C ASP A 365 -63.45 33.67 4.01
N LEU A 366 -62.30 33.06 3.65
CA LEU A 366 -61.72 32.00 4.52
C LEU A 366 -60.21 31.66 4.46
N GLN A 367 -59.46 31.87 3.37
CA GLN A 367 -58.11 31.25 3.23
C GLN A 367 -56.91 32.18 3.00
N GLU A 368 -57.07 33.48 3.22
CA GLU A 368 -56.02 34.50 3.34
C GLU A 368 -55.19 34.33 4.66
N GLN A 369 -54.70 33.12 4.93
CA GLN A 369 -54.11 32.75 6.24
C GLN A 369 -52.81 31.94 6.21
N LEU A 370 -52.18 31.72 5.04
CA LEU A 370 -50.93 30.93 4.97
C LEU A 370 -49.67 31.76 4.61
N ASP A 371 -49.81 33.06 4.35
CA ASP A 371 -48.71 33.96 3.91
C ASP A 371 -47.65 34.29 4.97
N THR A 372 -47.88 33.91 6.23
CA THR A 372 -47.15 34.49 7.37
C THR A 372 -45.92 33.71 7.85
N PHE A 373 -45.34 32.86 7.00
CA PHE A 373 -43.97 32.33 7.15
C PHE A 373 -43.38 32.03 5.75
N ILE A 374 -42.48 32.82 5.15
CA ILE A 374 -41.48 33.74 5.72
C ILE A 374 -40.72 33.14 6.92
N ALA A 375 -40.44 31.83 6.84
CA ALA A 375 -39.25 31.22 7.41
C ALA A 375 -38.87 29.97 6.59
N GLN A 376 -37.66 29.80 6.09
CA GLN A 376 -36.34 30.40 6.30
C GLN A 376 -35.39 29.53 5.45
N LYS A 377 -34.19 30.02 5.11
CA LYS A 377 -33.34 29.55 3.99
C LYS A 377 -34.04 29.77 2.62
N CYS A 378 -33.45 30.38 1.61
CA CYS A 378 -32.12 30.97 1.38
C CYS A 378 -30.95 30.02 1.04
N GLU A 379 -31.17 29.15 0.06
CA GLU A 379 -30.20 28.40 -0.75
C GLU A 379 -30.42 28.70 -2.26
N SER A 380 -30.44 30.00 -2.57
CA SER A 380 -29.53 30.49 -3.61
C SER A 380 -28.10 30.01 -3.24
N GLU A 381 -27.29 29.45 -4.14
CA GLU A 381 -27.37 29.52 -5.59
C GLU A 381 -26.47 28.41 -6.21
N ALA A 382 -26.33 28.43 -7.53
CA ALA A 382 -25.25 27.75 -8.26
C ALA A 382 -25.16 26.21 -8.05
N LEU A 383 -25.98 25.50 -8.83
CA LEU A 383 -25.46 24.40 -9.66
C LEU A 383 -24.05 24.77 -10.16
N TYR A 384 -23.04 24.02 -9.72
CA TYR A 384 -21.64 23.95 -10.17
C TYR A 384 -20.81 23.39 -8.97
N LEU A 385 -19.71 22.68 -9.13
CA LEU A 385 -18.99 22.34 -10.35
C LEU A 385 -18.30 20.97 -10.09
N ILE A 386 -18.57 20.01 -10.96
CA ILE A 386 -17.55 19.20 -11.65
C ILE A 386 -16.91 18.09 -10.78
N GLU A 387 -16.99 16.82 -11.20
CA GLU A 387 -16.10 16.13 -12.18
C GLU A 387 -14.71 15.97 -11.54
N ILE A 388 -13.98 14.81 -11.03
CA ILE A 388 -12.80 14.25 -10.04
C ILE A 388 -13.03 13.40 -8.65
N GLU A 389 -13.92 13.51 -7.63
CA GLU A 389 -14.14 12.50 -6.53
C GLU A 389 -14.10 10.97 -6.89
N LYS A 390 -15.10 10.18 -7.43
CA LYS A 390 -14.82 8.90 -8.23
C LYS A 390 -15.87 7.84 -8.76
N LEU A 391 -15.37 7.13 -9.81
CA LEU A 391 -15.63 5.80 -10.45
C LEU A 391 -14.37 4.84 -10.50
N LYS A 392 -13.51 4.75 -9.47
CA LYS A 392 -12.23 3.98 -9.42
C LYS A 392 -11.77 3.99 -7.95
N GLY A 393 -11.00 3.00 -7.49
CA GLY A 393 -11.04 2.66 -6.06
C GLY A 393 -12.43 2.12 -5.70
N GLU A 394 -13.03 1.24 -6.52
CA GLU A 394 -12.82 -0.23 -6.45
C GLU A 394 -13.61 -0.82 -5.26
N LEU A 395 -14.24 -1.99 -5.38
CA LEU A 395 -13.70 -3.32 -5.01
C LEU A 395 -12.96 -3.41 -3.65
N GLU A 396 -12.97 -2.33 -2.87
CA GLU A 396 -12.40 -2.20 -1.54
C GLU A 396 -13.53 -2.07 -0.50
N SER A 397 -14.44 -3.05 -0.54
CA SER A 397 -15.49 -3.30 0.48
C SER A 397 -15.52 -4.76 0.97
N LYS A 398 -14.62 -5.66 0.51
CA LYS A 398 -14.69 -7.10 0.78
C LYS A 398 -13.33 -7.82 0.63
N SER A 399 -13.13 -8.88 1.43
CA SER A 399 -11.86 -9.48 1.87
C SER A 399 -11.33 -8.70 3.06
N LEU A 400 -11.29 -9.16 4.32
CA LEU A 400 -12.04 -10.15 5.14
C LEU A 400 -12.07 -9.64 6.64
N ASP A 401 -12.11 -10.47 7.69
CA ASP A 401 -12.36 -10.05 9.09
C ASP A 401 -11.16 -9.91 10.07
N VAL A 402 -10.80 -8.70 10.57
CA VAL A 402 -10.01 -8.50 11.82
C VAL A 402 -10.82 -7.86 12.95
N GLN A 403 -10.37 -8.11 14.18
CA GLN A 403 -10.79 -7.47 15.43
C GLN A 403 -12.04 -8.03 16.12
N ARG A 404 -12.24 -9.34 16.01
CA ARG A 404 -12.96 -10.13 17.02
C ARG A 404 -12.03 -11.00 17.90
N LEU A 405 -10.78 -10.56 18.11
CA LEU A 405 -9.78 -11.17 18.99
C LEU A 405 -8.88 -10.13 19.71
N LEU A 406 -9.48 -9.08 20.27
CA LEU A 406 -8.94 -8.39 21.45
C LEU A 406 -10.07 -8.21 22.48
N ASP A 407 -9.67 -8.11 23.76
CA ASP A 407 -10.50 -7.81 24.94
C ASP A 407 -11.26 -8.94 25.67
N GLU A 408 -10.62 -10.11 25.91
CA GLU A 408 -10.82 -10.81 27.21
C GLU A 408 -9.61 -11.64 27.71
N LYS A 409 -8.39 -11.13 27.48
CA LYS A 409 -7.16 -11.63 28.12
C LYS A 409 -6.83 -10.76 29.34
N ASP A 410 -6.74 -11.41 30.52
CA ASP A 410 -6.23 -10.93 31.85
C ASP A 410 -7.20 -11.12 33.06
N GLY A 411 -7.76 -12.32 33.27
CA GLY A 411 -8.79 -12.57 34.31
C GLY A 411 -8.46 -13.48 35.52
N LEU A 412 -7.78 -14.63 35.35
CA LEU A 412 -7.87 -15.75 36.33
C LEU A 412 -6.53 -16.41 36.72
N VAL A 413 -5.61 -15.64 37.31
CA VAL A 413 -4.26 -16.12 37.72
C VAL A 413 -4.16 -16.58 39.20
N VAL A 414 -5.23 -16.44 40.02
CA VAL A 414 -5.09 -16.52 41.50
C VAL A 414 -6.11 -17.47 42.17
N ARG A 415 -5.76 -18.75 42.45
CA ARG A 415 -6.37 -19.51 43.58
C ARG A 415 -5.87 -20.89 44.08
N VAL A 416 -4.91 -21.63 43.50
CA VAL A 416 -4.65 -23.04 43.92
C VAL A 416 -3.16 -23.31 44.20
N ASN A 417 -2.76 -23.53 45.47
CA ASN A 417 -1.34 -23.68 45.83
C ASN A 417 -0.99 -24.42 47.16
N ASP A 418 -1.85 -25.28 47.75
CA ASP A 418 -1.69 -25.84 49.13
C ASP A 418 -1.94 -27.39 49.27
N LEU A 419 -1.13 -28.16 50.10
CA LEU A 419 -1.33 -29.50 50.83
C LEU A 419 -0.34 -30.76 50.61
N GLU A 420 0.45 -31.35 51.60
CA GLU A 420 1.36 -32.63 51.51
C GLU A 420 2.15 -33.28 52.82
N GLU A 421 2.37 -34.67 53.10
CA GLU A 421 3.36 -35.45 54.11
C GLU A 421 3.31 -37.09 54.46
N GLU A 422 4.40 -37.93 54.91
CA GLU A 422 4.42 -39.33 55.68
C GLU A 422 5.78 -40.22 56.14
N LYS A 423 5.82 -41.47 56.82
CA LYS A 423 7.00 -42.29 57.54
C LYS A 423 7.05 -43.95 57.76
N LYS A 424 8.05 -44.68 58.48
CA LYS A 424 8.21 -46.24 58.78
C LYS A 424 9.37 -46.95 59.73
N PHE A 425 9.39 -48.32 60.15
CA PHE A 425 10.44 -49.11 61.05
C PHE A 425 10.45 -50.77 61.28
N HIS A 426 11.51 -51.46 61.92
CA HIS A 426 11.70 -52.86 62.69
C HIS A 426 12.43 -54.20 62.11
N GLY A 427 12.98 -55.38 62.68
CA GLY A 427 13.35 -56.19 63.99
C GLY A 427 13.99 -57.71 63.90
N GLU A 428 14.52 -58.48 64.95
CA GLU A 428 15.34 -59.84 64.92
C GLU A 428 15.53 -60.91 66.18
N GLN A 429 16.14 -62.18 66.11
CA GLN A 429 16.66 -63.25 67.18
C GLN A 429 17.20 -64.70 66.64
N PHE A 430 17.70 -65.89 67.26
CA PHE A 430 18.49 -66.52 68.46
C PHE A 430 18.73 -68.16 68.49
N HIS A 431 19.78 -68.88 69.11
CA HIS A 431 19.98 -70.45 69.29
C HIS A 431 21.23 -71.14 70.13
N LYS A 432 21.28 -72.47 70.61
CA LYS A 432 22.47 -73.41 71.09
C LYS A 432 22.24 -74.93 71.68
N LEU A 433 23.19 -75.97 71.69
CA LEU A 433 23.25 -77.29 72.53
C LEU A 433 24.54 -78.33 72.49
N GLU A 434 24.71 -79.43 73.35
CA GLU A 434 25.91 -80.41 73.58
C GLU A 434 25.72 -81.90 74.24
N GLU A 435 26.69 -82.94 74.26
CA GLU A 435 26.64 -84.36 74.93
C GLU A 435 27.96 -85.33 75.12
N GLN A 436 27.86 -86.66 75.58
CA GLN A 436 28.76 -87.96 75.50
C GLN A 436 29.50 -88.84 76.65
N MET A 437 29.91 -90.18 76.45
CA MET A 437 30.34 -91.27 77.47
C MET A 437 31.41 -92.48 77.19
N ARG A 438 31.43 -93.72 77.86
CA ARG A 438 32.61 -94.73 78.11
C ARG A 438 32.36 -96.33 78.36
N GLY A 439 33.39 -97.30 78.40
CA GLY A 439 33.33 -98.79 78.77
C GLY A 439 34.54 -99.77 78.43
N GLU A 440 35.34 -99.40 77.44
CA GLU A 440 36.69 -99.95 77.12
C GLU A 440 36.90 -101.45 76.79
N GLU A 441 37.35 -102.27 77.75
CA GLU A 441 38.41 -103.30 77.57
C GLU A 441 38.26 -104.34 76.41
N ALA A 442 37.82 -105.58 76.66
CA ALA A 442 37.68 -106.63 75.62
C ALA A 442 36.68 -106.26 74.50
N SER A 443 35.83 -105.26 74.75
CA SER A 443 35.03 -104.62 73.70
C SER A 443 35.92 -104.15 72.55
N PHE A 444 37.14 -103.66 72.78
CA PHE A 444 38.00 -103.16 71.72
C PHE A 444 38.63 -104.24 70.82
N GLN A 445 38.77 -105.50 71.26
CA GLN A 445 39.21 -106.60 70.38
C GLN A 445 38.06 -107.28 69.64
N SER A 446 36.88 -107.43 70.27
CA SER A 446 35.66 -107.77 69.52
C SER A 446 35.41 -106.72 68.45
N ARG A 447 35.43 -105.43 68.85
CA ARG A 447 35.39 -104.26 67.97
C ARG A 447 36.59 -104.18 67.02
N ALA A 448 37.68 -104.94 67.17
CA ALA A 448 38.75 -104.94 66.16
C ALA A 448 38.38 -105.84 64.98
N ALA A 449 38.00 -107.10 65.22
CA ALA A 449 37.51 -108.00 64.16
C ALA A 449 36.15 -107.54 63.60
N GLU A 450 35.32 -106.92 64.43
CA GLU A 450 34.04 -106.31 64.05
C GLU A 450 34.25 -104.95 63.36
N MET A 451 35.32 -104.18 63.67
CA MET A 451 35.77 -103.08 62.80
C MET A 451 36.35 -103.60 61.50
N GLU A 452 37.04 -104.74 61.44
CA GLU A 452 37.60 -105.27 60.19
C GLU A 452 36.49 -105.81 59.28
N LYS A 453 35.48 -106.48 59.86
CA LYS A 453 34.24 -106.87 59.18
C LYS A 453 33.41 -105.65 58.76
N THR A 454 33.17 -104.70 59.67
CA THR A 454 32.42 -103.48 59.29
C THR A 454 33.24 -102.55 58.41
N LEU A 455 34.56 -102.61 58.37
CA LEU A 455 35.39 -101.88 57.40
C LEU A 455 35.24 -102.50 56.02
N ASN A 456 35.24 -103.83 55.87
CA ASN A 456 34.91 -104.49 54.61
C ASN A 456 33.46 -104.21 54.18
N GLU A 457 32.48 -104.24 55.10
CA GLU A 457 31.09 -103.89 54.81
C GLU A 457 30.95 -102.39 54.47
N LYS A 458 31.73 -101.50 55.12
CA LYS A 458 31.82 -100.07 54.80
C LYS A 458 32.62 -99.79 53.54
N GLU A 459 33.54 -100.65 53.12
CA GLU A 459 34.29 -100.53 51.87
C GLU A 459 33.40 -100.96 50.70
N VAL A 460 32.60 -102.01 50.86
CA VAL A 460 31.50 -102.34 49.94
C VAL A 460 30.42 -101.23 49.94
N GLU A 461 30.09 -100.65 51.10
CA GLU A 461 29.14 -99.54 51.16
C GLU A 461 29.72 -98.26 50.53
N ILE A 462 31.01 -97.97 50.72
CA ILE A 462 31.76 -96.88 50.08
C ILE A 462 31.84 -97.11 48.58
N LEU A 463 32.12 -98.32 48.09
CA LEU A 463 32.06 -98.64 46.66
C LEU A 463 30.63 -98.48 46.12
N SER A 464 29.60 -98.80 46.91
CA SER A 464 28.20 -98.54 46.53
C SER A 464 27.84 -97.04 46.54
N LEU A 465 28.47 -96.25 47.41
CA LEU A 465 28.25 -94.80 47.56
C LEU A 465 29.07 -94.01 46.56
N GLN A 466 30.30 -94.44 46.23
CA GLN A 466 31.11 -93.96 45.12
C GLN A 466 30.40 -94.25 43.81
N LYS A 467 29.89 -95.47 43.61
CA LYS A 467 29.08 -95.77 42.43
C LYS A 467 27.81 -94.93 42.37
N LYS A 468 27.09 -94.72 43.48
CA LYS A 468 25.94 -93.79 43.51
C LYS A 468 26.35 -92.34 43.29
N LEU A 469 27.52 -91.91 43.74
CA LEU A 469 28.06 -90.57 43.49
C LEU A 469 28.42 -90.41 42.02
N GLU A 470 28.97 -91.44 41.38
CA GLU A 470 29.31 -91.49 39.96
C GLU A 470 28.05 -91.57 39.08
N ASP A 471 27.06 -92.40 39.45
CA ASP A 471 25.73 -92.45 38.82
C ASP A 471 24.99 -91.09 38.97
N VAL A 472 25.14 -90.39 40.12
CA VAL A 472 24.62 -89.03 40.34
C VAL A 472 25.42 -87.98 39.57
N GLN A 473 26.75 -88.07 39.50
CA GLN A 473 27.58 -87.16 38.70
C GLN A 473 27.28 -87.28 37.21
N ILE A 474 27.03 -88.49 36.70
CA ILE A 474 26.57 -88.69 35.32
C ILE A 474 25.14 -88.15 35.14
N GLY A 475 24.26 -88.30 36.14
CA GLY A 475 22.93 -87.68 36.16
C GLY A 475 22.98 -86.14 36.13
N ASP A 476 23.84 -85.54 36.95
CA ASP A 476 24.04 -84.10 37.05
C ASP A 476 24.76 -83.56 35.80
N GLU A 477 25.77 -84.24 35.26
CA GLU A 477 26.42 -83.85 33.99
C GLU A 477 25.46 -83.95 32.80
N THR A 478 24.61 -84.98 32.73
CA THR A 478 23.59 -85.06 31.67
C THR A 478 22.48 -84.03 31.86
N HIS A 479 22.09 -83.69 33.09
CA HIS A 479 21.16 -82.61 33.37
C HIS A 479 21.76 -81.22 33.07
N ILE A 480 23.03 -80.99 33.43
CA ILE A 480 23.79 -79.78 33.09
C ILE A 480 23.98 -79.67 31.58
N SER A 481 24.26 -80.76 30.87
CA SER A 481 24.34 -80.77 29.40
C SER A 481 23.00 -80.41 28.77
N TYR A 482 21.90 -80.99 29.26
CA TYR A 482 20.55 -80.67 28.79
C TYR A 482 20.20 -79.19 29.05
N LEU A 483 20.42 -78.70 30.27
CA LEU A 483 20.20 -77.30 30.64
C LEU A 483 21.11 -76.33 29.88
N THR A 484 22.35 -76.73 29.57
CA THR A 484 23.27 -75.92 28.75
C THR A 484 22.78 -75.83 27.30
N GLU A 485 22.29 -76.94 26.73
CA GLU A 485 21.71 -76.94 25.38
C GLU A 485 20.38 -76.15 25.32
N GLU A 486 19.57 -76.18 26.39
CA GLU A 486 18.35 -75.37 26.50
C GLU A 486 18.66 -73.88 26.73
N ILE A 487 19.66 -73.54 27.54
CA ILE A 487 20.21 -72.18 27.68
C ILE A 487 20.75 -71.67 26.33
N ASP A 488 21.46 -72.49 25.56
CA ASP A 488 21.99 -72.10 24.25
C ASP A 488 20.94 -72.11 23.12
N LYS A 489 19.76 -72.68 23.34
CA LYS A 489 18.56 -72.45 22.51
C LYS A 489 17.91 -71.13 22.88
N LEU A 490 17.65 -70.90 24.16
CA LEU A 490 17.06 -69.66 24.68
C LEU A 490 17.92 -68.43 24.37
N LYS A 491 19.25 -68.51 24.43
CA LYS A 491 20.15 -67.44 23.96
C LYS A 491 19.93 -67.13 22.48
N LYS A 492 19.84 -68.14 21.61
CA LYS A 492 19.62 -67.94 20.17
C LYS A 492 18.23 -67.35 19.89
N GLU A 493 17.21 -67.73 20.66
CA GLU A 493 15.89 -67.10 20.60
C GLU A 493 15.94 -65.64 21.07
N VAL A 494 16.67 -65.33 22.14
CA VAL A 494 16.94 -63.94 22.57
C VAL A 494 17.70 -63.15 21.50
N ASP A 495 18.79 -63.68 20.92
CA ASP A 495 19.54 -63.03 19.83
C ASP A 495 18.63 -62.74 18.62
N ILE A 496 17.78 -63.70 18.23
CA ILE A 496 16.82 -63.53 17.14
C ILE A 496 15.81 -62.43 17.51
N ILE A 497 15.19 -62.50 18.69
CA ILE A 497 14.21 -61.52 19.19
C ILE A 497 14.84 -60.13 19.32
N GLU A 498 16.10 -59.99 19.74
CA GLU A 498 16.80 -58.70 19.80
C GLU A 498 17.09 -58.15 18.40
N THR A 499 17.49 -58.98 17.43
CA THR A 499 17.64 -58.49 16.03
C THR A 499 16.30 -58.18 15.36
N GLU A 500 15.20 -58.83 15.73
CA GLU A 500 13.86 -58.50 15.25
C GLU A 500 13.32 -57.24 15.93
N ARG A 501 13.53 -57.09 17.25
CA ARG A 501 13.25 -55.86 17.99
C ARG A 501 13.99 -54.69 17.37
N ALA A 502 15.30 -54.81 17.13
CA ALA A 502 16.09 -53.75 16.51
C ALA A 502 15.59 -53.37 15.11
N LYS A 503 15.15 -54.34 14.29
CA LYS A 503 14.53 -54.05 12.97
C LYS A 503 13.19 -53.33 13.10
N LEU A 504 12.34 -53.75 14.03
CA LEU A 504 11.05 -53.11 14.30
C LEU A 504 11.21 -51.71 14.92
N GLU A 505 12.19 -51.54 15.81
CA GLU A 505 12.55 -50.28 16.48
C GLU A 505 13.08 -49.27 15.44
N ILE A 506 13.90 -49.71 14.47
CA ILE A 506 14.30 -48.90 13.30
C ILE A 506 13.11 -48.60 12.37
N GLN A 507 12.24 -49.58 12.07
CA GLN A 507 11.05 -49.34 11.23
C GLN A 507 10.07 -48.36 11.88
N LEU A 508 9.86 -48.45 13.19
CA LEU A 508 8.97 -47.58 13.95
C LEU A 508 9.56 -46.17 14.07
N GLU A 509 10.87 -46.03 14.29
CA GLU A 509 11.53 -44.72 14.26
C GLU A 509 11.54 -44.10 12.86
N ASN A 510 11.67 -44.88 11.79
CA ASN A 510 11.52 -44.41 10.41
C ASN A 510 10.07 -43.95 10.13
N GLN A 511 9.05 -44.70 10.55
CA GLN A 511 7.65 -44.27 10.42
C GLN A 511 7.33 -43.04 11.28
N LYS A 512 7.92 -42.94 12.47
CA LYS A 512 7.80 -41.80 13.39
C LYS A 512 8.46 -40.54 12.83
N THR A 513 9.65 -40.64 12.23
CA THR A 513 10.31 -39.52 11.55
C THR A 513 9.60 -39.12 10.25
N GLU A 514 9.12 -40.07 9.44
CA GLU A 514 8.29 -39.78 8.27
C GLU A 514 6.95 -39.12 8.65
N SER A 515 6.33 -39.55 9.76
CA SER A 515 5.11 -38.93 10.30
C SER A 515 5.38 -37.55 10.89
N ALA A 516 6.49 -37.35 11.61
CA ALA A 516 6.90 -36.05 12.12
C ALA A 516 7.19 -35.05 10.99
N GLN A 517 7.82 -35.49 9.89
CA GLN A 517 8.01 -34.66 8.70
C GLN A 517 6.67 -34.29 8.06
N LYS A 518 5.73 -35.24 7.91
CA LYS A 518 4.39 -34.96 7.40
C LYS A 518 3.58 -34.02 8.30
N ILE A 519 3.79 -34.09 9.61
CA ILE A 519 3.20 -33.16 10.58
C ILE A 519 3.81 -31.76 10.38
N ALA A 520 5.14 -31.62 10.34
CA ALA A 520 5.80 -30.34 10.08
C ALA A 520 5.41 -29.73 8.71
N ASP A 521 5.34 -30.54 7.66
CA ASP A 521 4.90 -30.13 6.31
C ASP A 521 3.41 -29.70 6.27
N LEU A 522 2.60 -30.15 7.23
CA LEU A 522 1.21 -29.74 7.42
C LEU A 522 1.10 -28.53 8.35
N GLU A 523 1.90 -28.44 9.40
CA GLU A 523 1.99 -27.27 10.30
C GLU A 523 2.46 -26.04 9.52
N ILE A 524 3.43 -26.18 8.62
CA ILE A 524 3.85 -25.10 7.71
C ILE A 524 2.69 -24.69 6.79
N LYS A 525 1.96 -25.64 6.18
CA LYS A 525 0.82 -25.30 5.30
C LYS A 525 -0.38 -24.73 6.04
N ILE A 526 -0.64 -25.20 7.25
CA ILE A 526 -1.65 -24.62 8.15
C ILE A 526 -1.23 -23.20 8.46
N LYS A 527 0.05 -22.95 8.78
CA LYS A 527 0.54 -21.59 9.04
C LYS A 527 0.51 -20.68 7.82
N GLU A 528 0.87 -21.17 6.63
CA GLU A 528 0.70 -20.43 5.36
C GLU A 528 -0.78 -20.10 5.10
N GLN A 529 -1.70 -21.01 5.46
CA GLN A 529 -3.15 -20.77 5.36
C GLN A 529 -3.68 -19.85 6.47
N GLU A 530 -3.12 -19.91 7.68
CA GLU A 530 -3.43 -19.00 8.79
C GLU A 530 -2.93 -17.59 8.49
N ASP A 531 -1.71 -17.42 7.98
CA ASP A 531 -1.14 -16.13 7.57
C ASP A 531 -1.86 -15.57 6.32
N ALA A 532 -2.20 -16.43 5.34
CA ALA A 532 -2.97 -16.02 4.17
C ALA A 532 -4.42 -15.67 4.51
N LEU A 533 -5.06 -16.44 5.41
CA LEU A 533 -6.32 -16.02 6.04
C LEU A 533 -6.09 -14.70 6.75
N GLN A 534 -5.08 -14.56 7.62
CA GLN A 534 -4.82 -13.39 8.47
C GLN A 534 -4.55 -12.10 7.67
N LYS A 535 -4.00 -12.21 6.47
CA LYS A 535 -3.89 -11.08 5.53
C LYS A 535 -5.24 -10.72 4.91
N LEU A 536 -5.98 -11.71 4.38
CA LEU A 536 -7.35 -11.51 3.90
C LEU A 536 -8.17 -10.83 5.02
N VAL A 537 -8.09 -11.38 6.23
CA VAL A 537 -8.62 -10.94 7.53
C VAL A 537 -8.41 -9.45 7.77
N GLU A 538 -7.20 -8.90 7.73
CA GLU A 538 -7.05 -7.44 7.99
C GLU A 538 -7.71 -6.56 6.91
N GLU A 539 -7.83 -7.04 5.68
CA GLU A 539 -8.33 -6.23 4.56
C GLU A 539 -9.75 -5.69 4.84
N HIS A 540 -10.81 -6.44 5.22
CA HIS A 540 -12.19 -5.92 5.41
C HIS A 540 -12.50 -5.54 6.84
N ARG A 541 -11.48 -5.49 7.71
CA ARG A 541 -11.52 -4.44 8.71
C ARG A 541 -11.40 -3.07 8.05
N GLN A 542 -10.45 -2.87 7.13
CA GLN A 542 -10.32 -1.63 6.35
C GLN A 542 -11.46 -1.45 5.35
N LEU A 543 -11.85 -2.52 4.66
CA LEU A 543 -12.87 -2.47 3.62
C LEU A 543 -14.32 -2.38 4.19
N GLU A 544 -14.59 -2.88 5.41
CA GLU A 544 -15.82 -2.54 6.16
C GLU A 544 -15.78 -1.08 6.67
N ILE A 545 -14.61 -0.56 7.08
CA ILE A 545 -14.44 0.87 7.43
C ILE A 545 -14.78 1.76 6.23
N VAL A 546 -14.23 1.47 5.04
CA VAL A 546 -14.56 2.19 3.79
C VAL A 546 -16.05 2.09 3.46
N LEU A 547 -16.68 0.92 3.67
CA LEU A 547 -18.13 0.77 3.51
C LEU A 547 -18.91 1.67 4.48
N GLN A 548 -18.55 1.72 5.77
CA GLN A 548 -19.20 2.59 6.75
C GLN A 548 -18.96 4.07 6.46
N GLU A 549 -17.76 4.48 6.04
CA GLU A 549 -17.46 5.85 5.62
C GLU A 549 -18.29 6.24 4.38
N SER A 550 -18.40 5.35 3.39
CA SER A 550 -19.25 5.59 2.21
C SER A 550 -20.73 5.72 2.58
N LYS A 551 -21.22 4.89 3.51
CA LYS A 551 -22.60 4.95 4.03
C LYS A 551 -22.88 6.24 4.79
N MET A 552 -21.95 6.67 5.66
CA MET A 552 -22.05 7.98 6.34
C MET A 552 -22.03 9.15 5.34
N SER A 553 -21.23 9.05 4.27
CA SER A 553 -21.21 10.07 3.22
C SER A 553 -22.52 10.11 2.41
N LEU A 554 -23.14 8.95 2.18
CA LEU A 554 -24.44 8.83 1.51
C LEU A 554 -25.56 9.41 2.38
N GLU A 555 -25.63 9.06 3.67
CA GLU A 555 -26.63 9.63 4.60
C GLU A 555 -26.51 11.18 4.68
N VAL A 556 -25.29 11.72 4.65
CA VAL A 556 -25.06 13.18 4.58
C VAL A 556 -25.46 13.78 3.23
N ALA A 557 -25.31 13.04 2.12
CA ALA A 557 -25.77 13.48 0.81
C ALA A 557 -27.31 13.44 0.69
N GLU A 558 -27.95 12.38 1.20
CA GLU A 558 -29.41 12.24 1.28
C GLU A 558 -30.02 13.33 2.17
N MET A 559 -29.42 13.65 3.32
CA MET A 559 -29.84 14.79 4.14
C MET A 559 -29.74 16.12 3.38
N LYS A 560 -28.65 16.39 2.65
CA LYS A 560 -28.50 17.62 1.85
C LYS A 560 -29.53 17.71 0.72
N ILE A 561 -29.80 16.59 0.04
CA ILE A 561 -30.84 16.51 -0.98
C ILE A 561 -32.22 16.76 -0.34
N GLY A 562 -32.46 16.26 0.87
CA GLY A 562 -33.64 16.55 1.69
C GLY A 562 -33.80 18.05 2.00
N ASP A 563 -32.78 18.67 2.62
CA ASP A 563 -32.75 20.12 2.93
C ASP A 563 -33.03 20.98 1.68
N VAL A 564 -32.34 20.68 0.57
CA VAL A 564 -32.49 21.40 -0.72
C VAL A 564 -33.88 21.18 -1.32
N THR A 565 -34.45 19.98 -1.20
CA THR A 565 -35.82 19.68 -1.67
C THR A 565 -36.87 20.39 -0.82
N GLU A 566 -36.70 20.44 0.50
CA GLU A 566 -37.60 21.18 1.39
C GLU A 566 -37.55 22.69 1.12
N GLU A 567 -36.37 23.26 0.84
CA GLU A 567 -36.32 24.65 0.38
C GLU A 567 -36.98 24.85 -0.99
N PHE A 568 -36.69 24.02 -2.00
CA PHE A 568 -37.37 24.16 -3.30
C PHE A 568 -38.89 24.07 -3.15
N GLN A 569 -39.39 23.23 -2.24
CA GLN A 569 -40.81 23.15 -1.91
C GLN A 569 -41.32 24.44 -1.25
N LYS A 570 -40.62 25.03 -0.27
CA LYS A 570 -40.98 26.35 0.30
C LYS A 570 -40.98 27.45 -0.77
N ASN A 571 -40.00 27.44 -1.66
CA ASN A 571 -39.82 28.42 -2.73
C ASN A 571 -40.96 28.32 -3.76
N LEU A 572 -41.36 27.10 -4.14
CA LEU A 572 -42.56 26.82 -4.95
C LEU A 572 -43.83 27.28 -4.25
N ASN A 573 -44.08 26.83 -3.02
CA ASN A 573 -45.27 27.21 -2.26
C ASN A 573 -45.42 28.75 -2.16
N SER A 574 -44.33 29.49 -1.92
CA SER A 574 -44.33 30.96 -1.89
C SER A 574 -44.60 31.64 -3.23
N LYS A 575 -44.39 30.94 -4.36
CA LYS A 575 -44.70 31.41 -5.71
C LYS A 575 -46.13 31.05 -6.11
N ASP A 576 -46.60 29.86 -5.75
CA ASP A 576 -48.00 29.46 -5.96
C ASP A 576 -48.93 30.39 -5.18
N GLN A 577 -48.52 30.76 -3.96
CA GLN A 577 -49.14 31.81 -3.15
C GLN A 577 -49.08 33.20 -3.80
N LYS A 578 -47.93 33.59 -4.37
CA LYS A 578 -47.80 34.83 -5.17
C LYS A 578 -48.71 34.84 -6.40
N ILE A 579 -48.95 33.67 -7.00
CA ILE A 579 -49.89 33.49 -8.11
C ILE A 579 -51.32 33.66 -7.61
N GLN A 580 -51.69 33.09 -6.46
CA GLN A 580 -53.02 33.25 -5.87
C GLN A 580 -53.35 34.73 -5.56
N GLU A 581 -52.43 35.50 -4.97
CA GLU A 581 -52.59 36.96 -4.79
C GLU A 581 -52.90 37.66 -6.12
N MET A 582 -52.15 37.34 -7.18
CA MET A 582 -52.35 37.94 -8.51
C MET A 582 -53.65 37.48 -9.18
N GLU A 583 -54.10 36.25 -8.95
CA GLU A 583 -55.39 35.76 -9.44
C GLU A 583 -56.57 36.45 -8.73
N GLU A 584 -56.45 36.74 -7.44
CA GLU A 584 -57.43 37.52 -6.67
C GLU A 584 -57.47 38.99 -7.12
N GLU A 585 -56.31 39.66 -7.32
CA GLU A 585 -56.24 41.01 -7.92
C GLU A 585 -56.90 41.05 -9.32
N ILE A 586 -56.66 40.03 -10.15
CA ILE A 586 -57.26 39.92 -11.49
C ILE A 586 -58.78 39.74 -11.41
N GLU A 587 -59.29 38.99 -10.43
CA GLU A 587 -60.73 38.76 -10.27
C GLU A 587 -61.45 39.98 -9.66
N ASP A 588 -60.80 40.74 -8.79
CA ASP A 588 -61.26 42.05 -8.31
C ASP A 588 -61.38 43.04 -9.48
N LEU A 589 -60.35 43.15 -10.33
CA LEU A 589 -60.36 44.01 -11.52
C LEU A 589 -61.44 43.61 -12.54
N LYS A 590 -61.75 42.31 -12.68
CA LYS A 590 -62.90 41.86 -13.51
C LYS A 590 -64.23 42.35 -12.92
N ARG A 591 -64.43 42.22 -11.60
CA ARG A 591 -65.65 42.67 -10.92
C ARG A 591 -65.84 44.17 -11.02
N ASP A 592 -64.77 44.96 -10.92
CA ASP A 592 -64.81 46.41 -11.18
C ASP A 592 -65.19 46.73 -12.63
N LEU A 593 -64.65 46.00 -13.62
CA LEU A 593 -65.01 46.18 -15.03
C LEU A 593 -66.47 45.77 -15.33
N GLU A 594 -66.99 44.72 -14.69
CA GLU A 594 -68.39 44.30 -14.79
C GLU A 594 -69.33 45.37 -14.21
N MET A 595 -69.00 45.90 -13.02
CA MET A 595 -69.71 47.03 -12.41
C MET A 595 -69.72 48.29 -13.31
N LYS A 596 -68.62 48.57 -14.05
CA LYS A 596 -68.60 49.65 -15.04
C LYS A 596 -69.39 49.35 -16.31
N GLY A 597 -69.56 48.08 -16.67
CA GLY A 597 -70.51 47.63 -17.69
C GLY A 597 -71.95 47.97 -17.30
N ASP A 598 -72.34 47.66 -16.07
CA ASP A 598 -73.70 47.95 -15.54
C ASP A 598 -73.96 49.44 -15.35
N GLU A 599 -72.97 50.23 -14.88
CA GLU A 599 -73.06 51.70 -14.86
C GLU A 599 -73.30 52.27 -16.27
N LEU A 600 -72.60 51.77 -17.29
CA LEU A 600 -72.78 52.20 -18.67
C LEU A 600 -74.16 51.78 -19.21
N GLY A 601 -74.63 50.57 -18.89
CA GLY A 601 -75.98 50.09 -19.22
C GLY A 601 -77.06 50.99 -18.63
N SER A 602 -76.92 51.38 -17.36
CA SER A 602 -77.78 52.35 -16.67
C SER A 602 -77.80 53.71 -17.40
N VAL A 603 -76.64 54.24 -17.82
CA VAL A 603 -76.58 55.51 -18.56
C VAL A 603 -77.28 55.42 -19.92
N VAL A 604 -77.13 54.31 -20.65
CA VAL A 604 -77.81 54.06 -21.93
C VAL A 604 -79.33 53.96 -21.76
N GLU A 605 -79.81 53.30 -20.70
CA GLU A 605 -81.26 53.18 -20.44
C GLU A 605 -81.88 54.52 -19.98
N ASN A 606 -81.12 55.34 -19.25
CA ASN A 606 -81.48 56.73 -18.95
C ASN A 606 -81.55 57.60 -20.23
N MET A 607 -80.62 57.43 -21.17
CA MET A 607 -80.66 58.11 -22.48
C MET A 607 -81.92 57.73 -23.28
N ARG A 608 -82.23 56.43 -23.38
CA ARG A 608 -83.48 55.94 -24.01
C ARG A 608 -84.72 56.53 -23.35
N THR A 609 -84.73 56.62 -22.02
CA THR A 609 -85.82 57.22 -21.23
C THR A 609 -85.99 58.72 -21.49
N ILE A 610 -84.90 59.46 -21.71
CA ILE A 610 -84.95 60.88 -22.11
C ILE A 610 -85.50 61.02 -23.54
N GLU A 611 -85.09 60.16 -24.47
CA GLU A 611 -85.58 60.17 -25.85
C GLU A 611 -87.10 59.93 -25.92
N VAL A 612 -87.62 58.97 -25.15
CA VAL A 612 -89.06 58.70 -25.05
C VAL A 612 -89.83 59.92 -24.49
N LYS A 613 -89.29 60.60 -23.47
CA LYS A 613 -89.87 61.85 -22.94
C LYS A 613 -89.92 62.94 -24.00
N LEU A 614 -88.88 63.05 -24.84
CA LEU A 614 -88.77 64.06 -25.90
C LEU A 614 -89.74 63.78 -27.06
N ARG A 615 -89.97 62.51 -27.41
CA ARG A 615 -91.05 62.10 -28.33
C ARG A 615 -92.43 62.49 -27.78
N LEU A 616 -92.69 62.22 -26.49
CA LEU A 616 -93.96 62.57 -25.83
C LEU A 616 -94.22 64.08 -25.71
N THR A 617 -93.18 64.92 -25.57
CA THR A 617 -93.35 66.39 -25.61
C THR A 617 -93.71 66.90 -27.00
N ASN A 618 -93.09 66.34 -28.05
CA ASN A 618 -93.39 66.73 -29.44
C ASN A 618 -94.80 66.30 -29.87
N GLN A 619 -95.33 65.24 -29.27
CA GLN A 619 -96.70 64.78 -29.48
C GLN A 619 -97.74 65.69 -28.80
N LYS A 620 -97.43 66.19 -27.59
CA LYS A 620 -98.27 67.21 -26.91
C LYS A 620 -98.36 68.51 -27.70
N LEU A 621 -97.32 68.87 -28.45
CA LEU A 621 -97.30 70.07 -29.30
C LEU A 621 -98.42 70.04 -30.36
N ARG A 622 -98.61 68.89 -31.05
CA ARG A 622 -99.67 68.73 -32.06
C ARG A 622 -101.07 68.86 -31.49
N VAL A 623 -101.30 68.38 -30.26
CA VAL A 623 -102.59 68.55 -29.57
C VAL A 623 -102.86 70.03 -29.25
N THR A 624 -101.83 70.82 -28.96
CA THR A 624 -101.98 72.29 -28.82
C THR A 624 -102.14 73.02 -30.16
N GLU A 625 -101.68 72.46 -31.27
CA GLU A 625 -101.93 72.99 -32.62
C GLU A 625 -103.38 72.73 -33.07
N GLN A 626 -103.96 71.57 -32.76
CA GLN A 626 -105.35 71.26 -33.09
C GLN A 626 -106.37 72.13 -32.31
N LEU A 627 -106.03 72.53 -31.08
CA LEU A 627 -106.82 73.51 -30.30
C LEU A 627 -106.72 74.95 -30.83
N LEU A 628 -105.81 75.24 -31.77
CA LEU A 628 -105.75 76.53 -32.45
C LEU A 628 -106.73 76.61 -33.63
N SER A 629 -107.01 75.53 -34.37
CA SER A 629 -107.99 75.61 -35.47
C SER A 629 -109.42 75.87 -34.97
N GLU A 630 -109.79 75.39 -33.78
CA GLU A 630 -111.08 75.75 -33.14
C GLU A 630 -111.16 77.24 -32.74
N LYS A 631 -110.04 77.99 -32.76
CA LYS A 631 -110.05 79.45 -32.63
C LYS A 631 -110.26 80.16 -33.97
N GLU A 632 -109.93 79.54 -35.10
CA GLU A 632 -109.91 80.21 -36.41
C GLU A 632 -111.33 80.58 -36.88
N ASP A 633 -112.35 79.79 -36.56
CA ASP A 633 -113.76 80.15 -36.81
C ASP A 633 -114.20 81.41 -36.04
N ASP A 634 -113.77 81.54 -34.77
CA ASP A 634 -114.00 82.77 -33.98
C ASP A 634 -113.14 83.95 -34.51
N HIS A 635 -112.07 83.69 -35.28
CA HIS A 635 -111.34 84.71 -36.02
C HIS A 635 -112.01 85.11 -37.35
N SER A 636 -112.81 84.26 -37.98
CA SER A 636 -113.57 84.60 -39.20
C SER A 636 -114.47 85.83 -39.01
N VAL A 637 -115.24 85.87 -37.92
CA VAL A 637 -116.09 87.03 -37.56
C VAL A 637 -115.27 88.27 -37.16
N LYS A 638 -113.99 88.10 -36.80
CA LYS A 638 -113.05 89.22 -36.56
C LYS A 638 -112.37 89.69 -37.85
N ALA A 639 -112.22 88.83 -38.86
CA ALA A 639 -111.59 89.16 -40.14
C ALA A 639 -112.35 90.25 -40.92
N GLU A 640 -113.68 90.25 -40.86
CA GLU A 640 -114.51 91.30 -41.51
C GLU A 640 -114.29 92.68 -40.87
N LYS A 641 -114.06 92.75 -39.54
CA LYS A 641 -113.60 93.98 -38.87
C LYS A 641 -112.13 94.30 -39.14
N LEU A 642 -111.28 93.29 -39.34
CA LEU A 642 -109.91 93.51 -39.78
C LEU A 642 -109.86 94.11 -41.19
N LEU A 643 -110.78 93.80 -42.10
CA LEU A 643 -110.84 94.41 -43.44
C LEU A 643 -111.03 95.94 -43.37
N GLN A 644 -111.87 96.43 -42.47
CA GLN A 644 -112.04 97.88 -42.20
C GLN A 644 -110.81 98.50 -41.52
N ASN A 645 -110.06 97.72 -40.73
CA ASN A 645 -108.73 98.12 -40.26
C ASN A 645 -107.67 97.99 -41.37
N GLN A 646 -107.87 97.18 -42.42
CA GLN A 646 -106.91 96.90 -43.48
C GLN A 646 -106.85 98.02 -44.54
N THR A 647 -107.89 98.86 -44.64
CA THR A 647 -107.84 100.12 -45.39
C THR A 647 -107.08 101.20 -44.62
N ASN A 648 -107.34 101.37 -43.32
CA ASN A 648 -106.54 102.26 -42.45
C ASN A 648 -105.08 101.77 -42.33
N LEU A 649 -104.86 100.46 -42.23
CA LEU A 649 -103.55 99.84 -42.36
C LEU A 649 -103.02 99.92 -43.78
N GLY A 650 -103.84 100.11 -44.82
CA GLY A 650 -103.39 100.42 -46.18
C GLY A 650 -102.78 101.81 -46.27
N GLU A 651 -103.36 102.80 -45.59
CA GLU A 651 -102.76 104.13 -45.42
C GLU A 651 -101.52 104.09 -44.51
N GLN A 652 -101.57 103.37 -43.39
CA GLN A 652 -100.40 103.18 -42.54
C GLN A 652 -99.30 102.37 -43.24
N ILE A 653 -99.62 101.38 -44.06
CA ILE A 653 -98.68 100.64 -44.94
C ILE A 653 -98.21 101.53 -46.09
N SER A 654 -98.98 102.52 -46.54
CA SER A 654 -98.47 103.53 -47.48
C SER A 654 -97.50 104.51 -46.78
N SER A 655 -97.70 104.80 -45.50
CA SER A 655 -96.74 105.57 -44.69
C SER A 655 -95.51 104.74 -44.29
N LEU A 656 -95.71 103.47 -43.91
CA LEU A 656 -94.67 102.52 -43.50
C LEU A 656 -93.88 102.03 -44.69
N SER A 657 -94.49 101.86 -45.87
CA SER A 657 -93.78 101.62 -47.13
C SER A 657 -93.00 102.85 -47.55
N ARG A 658 -93.41 104.07 -47.19
CA ARG A 658 -92.60 105.28 -47.41
C ARG A 658 -91.44 105.40 -46.42
N THR A 659 -91.62 104.97 -45.17
CA THR A 659 -90.50 104.82 -44.22
C THR A 659 -89.67 103.56 -44.49
N VAL A 660 -90.17 102.55 -45.18
CA VAL A 660 -89.46 101.31 -45.57
C VAL A 660 -88.85 101.41 -46.96
N THR A 661 -89.31 102.30 -47.85
CA THR A 661 -88.45 102.79 -48.95
C THR A 661 -87.35 103.64 -48.36
N ALA A 662 -87.62 104.56 -47.42
CA ALA A 662 -86.55 105.26 -46.71
C ALA A 662 -85.63 104.30 -45.93
N TYR A 663 -86.15 103.24 -45.30
CA TYR A 663 -85.33 102.24 -44.59
C TYR A 663 -84.61 101.30 -45.55
N LYS A 664 -85.16 101.03 -46.75
CA LYS A 664 -84.47 100.33 -47.85
C LYS A 664 -83.49 101.21 -48.60
N GLU A 665 -83.67 102.52 -48.61
CA GLU A 665 -82.73 103.51 -49.14
C GLU A 665 -81.60 103.76 -48.14
N THR A 666 -81.87 103.74 -46.83
CA THR A 666 -80.81 103.69 -45.80
C THR A 666 -80.20 102.32 -45.66
N GLN A 667 -80.91 101.21 -45.93
CA GLN A 667 -80.27 99.90 -46.09
C GLN A 667 -79.55 99.75 -47.43
N GLN A 668 -79.96 100.43 -48.50
CA GLN A 668 -79.20 100.48 -49.76
C GLN A 668 -78.04 101.45 -49.65
N LYS A 669 -78.11 102.49 -48.81
CA LYS A 669 -76.92 103.24 -48.39
C LYS A 669 -76.04 102.42 -47.48
N ILE A 670 -76.55 101.74 -46.45
CA ILE A 670 -75.72 100.87 -45.60
C ILE A 670 -75.22 99.65 -46.39
N THR A 671 -75.91 99.19 -47.43
CA THR A 671 -75.43 98.12 -48.32
C THR A 671 -74.55 98.67 -49.46
N ALA A 672 -74.65 99.96 -49.81
CA ALA A 672 -73.65 100.66 -50.62
C ALA A 672 -72.42 100.93 -49.77
N ASP A 673 -72.49 101.68 -48.68
CA ASP A 673 -71.43 101.87 -47.67
C ASP A 673 -70.81 100.54 -47.19
N VAL A 674 -71.57 99.43 -47.07
CA VAL A 674 -71.01 98.07 -46.83
C VAL A 674 -70.50 97.43 -48.11
N SER A 675 -71.07 97.60 -49.29
CA SER A 675 -70.46 97.17 -50.57
C SER A 675 -69.27 98.04 -51.00
N ASP A 676 -69.08 99.21 -50.40
CA ASP A 676 -68.09 100.23 -50.68
C ASP A 676 -66.98 100.13 -49.62
N THR A 677 -67.28 99.75 -48.38
CA THR A 677 -66.26 99.27 -47.42
C THR A 677 -65.88 97.80 -47.67
N VAL A 678 -66.78 96.96 -48.20
CA VAL A 678 -66.44 95.62 -48.72
C VAL A 678 -65.79 95.71 -50.09
N SER A 679 -65.98 96.76 -50.90
CA SER A 679 -65.14 97.00 -52.09
C SER A 679 -63.94 97.91 -51.86
N GLU A 680 -63.82 98.64 -50.74
CA GLU A 680 -62.54 99.19 -50.25
C GLU A 680 -61.73 98.13 -49.51
N THR A 681 -62.36 97.12 -48.90
CA THR A 681 -61.63 95.95 -48.36
C THR A 681 -61.45 94.84 -49.38
N LEU A 682 -62.31 94.66 -50.40
CA LEU A 682 -61.94 93.88 -51.60
C LEU A 682 -60.93 94.68 -52.41
N SER A 683 -61.16 95.91 -52.87
CA SER A 683 -60.09 96.68 -53.56
C SER A 683 -58.86 96.88 -52.68
N GLY A 684 -58.96 96.85 -51.36
CA GLY A 684 -57.83 96.86 -50.44
C GLY A 684 -57.14 95.50 -50.32
N MET A 685 -57.88 94.39 -50.38
CA MET A 685 -57.39 93.01 -50.37
C MET A 685 -57.00 92.49 -51.77
N ASP A 686 -57.46 93.16 -52.82
CA ASP A 686 -57.17 93.00 -54.25
C ASP A 686 -56.07 93.97 -54.65
N MET A 687 -55.90 95.11 -53.98
CA MET A 687 -54.64 95.89 -54.03
C MET A 687 -53.58 95.25 -53.12
N PHE A 688 -53.99 94.53 -52.07
CA PHE A 688 -53.10 93.60 -51.35
C PHE A 688 -52.86 92.33 -52.17
N SER A 689 -53.80 91.84 -53.00
CA SER A 689 -53.60 90.69 -53.91
C SER A 689 -52.75 91.09 -55.10
N MET A 690 -53.06 92.19 -55.79
CA MET A 690 -52.19 92.80 -56.80
C MET A 690 -50.83 93.15 -56.21
N LYS A 691 -50.73 93.58 -54.94
CA LYS A 691 -49.43 93.71 -54.28
C LYS A 691 -48.80 92.37 -53.91
N PHE A 692 -49.58 91.34 -53.58
CA PHE A 692 -49.08 89.97 -53.37
C PHE A 692 -48.75 89.25 -54.68
N GLU A 693 -49.25 89.71 -55.82
CA GLU A 693 -49.03 89.26 -57.20
C GLU A 693 -47.97 90.11 -57.90
N GLU A 694 -47.74 91.35 -57.45
CA GLU A 694 -46.53 92.12 -57.71
C GLU A 694 -45.40 91.61 -56.82
N ASP A 695 -45.62 91.31 -55.54
CA ASP A 695 -44.62 90.68 -54.68
C ASP A 695 -44.41 89.20 -55.08
N TRP A 696 -45.43 88.43 -55.49
CA TRP A 696 -45.24 87.12 -56.13
C TRP A 696 -44.68 87.26 -57.54
N GLY A 697 -45.03 88.28 -58.30
CA GLY A 697 -44.51 88.53 -59.65
C GLY A 697 -43.07 89.03 -59.62
N HIS A 698 -42.68 89.72 -58.55
CA HIS A 698 -41.31 90.07 -58.21
C HIS A 698 -40.58 88.88 -57.63
N ILE A 699 -41.19 88.03 -56.79
CA ILE A 699 -40.58 86.78 -56.31
C ILE A 699 -40.47 85.76 -57.44
N GLU A 700 -41.41 85.68 -58.37
CA GLU A 700 -41.41 84.82 -59.55
C GLU A 700 -40.46 85.36 -60.60
N SER A 701 -40.48 86.67 -60.88
CA SER A 701 -39.43 87.30 -61.70
C SER A 701 -38.06 87.16 -61.04
N ARG A 702 -37.96 87.19 -59.71
CA ARG A 702 -36.71 86.97 -58.98
C ARG A 702 -36.33 85.49 -58.93
N ILE A 703 -37.28 84.56 -59.00
CA ILE A 703 -37.06 83.11 -59.16
C ILE A 703 -36.75 82.78 -60.62
N TYR A 704 -37.21 83.57 -61.59
CA TYR A 704 -36.95 83.42 -63.02
C TYR A 704 -35.61 84.09 -63.40
N GLU A 705 -35.28 85.21 -62.76
CA GLU A 705 -33.95 85.79 -62.67
C GLU A 705 -33.03 84.81 -61.96
N ILE A 706 -33.33 84.32 -60.76
CA ILE A 706 -32.51 83.31 -60.07
C ILE A 706 -32.47 82.00 -60.87
N LEU A 707 -33.47 81.63 -61.67
CA LEU A 707 -33.39 80.48 -62.58
C LEU A 707 -32.53 80.78 -63.80
N ASN A 708 -32.56 81.99 -64.37
CA ASN A 708 -31.69 82.39 -65.47
C ASN A 708 -30.26 82.67 -64.99
N GLU A 709 -30.06 83.24 -63.82
CA GLU A 709 -28.80 83.37 -63.09
C GLU A 709 -28.29 82.00 -62.66
N LEU A 710 -29.12 81.05 -62.21
CA LEU A 710 -28.72 79.66 -61.97
C LEU A 710 -28.51 78.89 -63.27
N LYS A 711 -29.11 79.28 -64.39
CA LYS A 711 -28.90 78.67 -65.73
C LYS A 711 -27.66 79.24 -66.40
N VAL A 712 -27.36 80.52 -66.20
CA VAL A 712 -26.11 81.20 -66.52
C VAL A 712 -25.00 80.75 -65.58
N THR A 713 -25.27 80.52 -64.30
CA THR A 713 -24.31 79.94 -63.33
C THR A 713 -24.15 78.44 -63.56
N LYS A 714 -25.17 77.72 -64.05
CA LYS A 714 -25.05 76.32 -64.53
C LYS A 714 -24.35 76.24 -65.88
N ASN A 715 -24.43 77.29 -66.70
CA ASN A 715 -23.64 77.41 -67.93
C ASN A 715 -22.21 77.85 -67.62
N LEU A 716 -21.97 78.75 -66.66
CA LEU A 716 -20.64 79.09 -66.13
C LEU A 716 -20.06 77.96 -65.29
N ILE A 717 -20.86 77.11 -64.64
CA ILE A 717 -20.40 75.85 -64.02
C ILE A 717 -20.16 74.80 -65.10
N LYS A 718 -20.87 74.80 -66.23
CA LYS A 718 -20.49 73.98 -67.40
C LYS A 718 -19.20 74.48 -68.02
N GLU A 719 -19.05 75.77 -68.26
CA GLU A 719 -17.88 76.40 -68.86
C GLU A 719 -16.69 76.29 -67.92
N THR A 720 -16.80 76.65 -66.64
CA THR A 720 -15.75 76.37 -65.65
C THR A 720 -15.60 74.88 -65.35
N SER A 721 -16.56 73.99 -65.64
CA SER A 721 -16.30 72.54 -65.65
C SER A 721 -15.54 72.11 -66.90
N HIS A 722 -15.72 72.79 -68.04
CA HIS A 722 -15.04 72.51 -69.31
C HIS A 722 -13.63 73.12 -69.31
N GLU A 723 -13.44 74.30 -68.70
CA GLU A 723 -12.15 74.86 -68.33
C GLU A 723 -11.50 74.04 -67.21
N LYS A 724 -12.22 73.58 -66.18
CA LYS A 724 -11.67 72.63 -65.19
C LYS A 724 -11.32 71.28 -65.83
N GLU A 725 -12.04 70.85 -66.86
CA GLU A 725 -11.72 69.64 -67.62
C GLU A 725 -10.56 69.88 -68.59
N ASN A 726 -10.43 71.06 -69.19
CA ASN A 726 -9.30 71.45 -70.03
C ASN A 726 -8.05 71.70 -69.18
N LEU A 727 -8.14 72.36 -68.02
CA LEU A 727 -7.13 72.44 -66.97
C LEU A 727 -6.85 71.09 -66.29
N LYS A 728 -7.73 70.08 -66.45
CA LYS A 728 -7.49 68.68 -66.03
C LYS A 728 -6.92 67.82 -67.16
N LYS A 729 -7.07 68.24 -68.42
CA LYS A 729 -6.32 67.73 -69.59
C LYS A 729 -4.95 68.40 -69.71
N GLU A 730 -4.80 69.63 -69.23
CA GLU A 730 -3.55 70.39 -69.16
C GLU A 730 -2.77 70.08 -67.89
N ASN A 731 -3.40 69.99 -66.71
CA ASN A 731 -2.80 69.21 -65.61
C ASN A 731 -2.63 67.74 -66.03
N GLY A 732 -3.41 67.22 -66.97
CA GLY A 732 -3.27 65.86 -67.48
C GLY A 732 -2.00 65.67 -68.31
N SER A 733 -1.69 66.62 -69.20
CA SER A 733 -0.48 66.64 -70.03
C SER A 733 0.74 67.14 -69.26
N LEU A 734 0.58 68.07 -68.32
CA LEU A 734 1.61 68.46 -67.37
C LEU A 734 1.89 67.35 -66.36
N LEU A 735 0.90 66.60 -65.87
CA LEU A 735 1.13 65.36 -65.10
C LEU A 735 1.64 64.22 -65.97
N GLN A 736 1.48 64.25 -67.29
CA GLN A 736 2.17 63.28 -68.16
C GLN A 736 3.63 63.70 -68.33
N GLN A 737 3.94 64.97 -68.60
CA GLN A 737 5.32 65.46 -68.59
C GLN A 737 5.98 65.37 -67.20
N LEU A 738 5.19 65.44 -66.13
CA LEU A 738 5.63 65.15 -64.77
C LEU A 738 5.85 63.65 -64.61
N ARG A 739 4.94 62.76 -65.03
CA ARG A 739 5.15 61.30 -65.02
C ARG A 739 6.35 60.86 -65.86
N ASP A 740 6.56 61.39 -67.06
CA ASP A 740 7.71 61.06 -67.91
C ASP A 740 9.02 61.52 -67.24
N LYS A 741 8.97 62.63 -66.48
CA LYS A 741 10.07 63.09 -65.61
C LYS A 741 10.16 62.34 -64.28
N GLU A 742 9.07 61.87 -63.71
CA GLU A 742 9.00 61.13 -62.45
C GLU A 742 9.32 59.66 -62.66
N GLU A 743 9.11 59.07 -63.83
CA GLU A 743 9.61 57.74 -64.19
C GLU A 743 11.11 57.78 -64.41
N SER A 744 11.63 58.80 -65.11
CA SER A 744 13.08 59.00 -65.22
C SER A 744 13.72 59.42 -63.88
N GLU A 745 13.01 60.16 -63.03
CA GLU A 745 13.43 60.45 -61.65
C GLU A 745 13.19 59.25 -60.71
N LEU A 746 12.26 58.32 -60.97
CA LEU A 746 12.07 57.09 -60.19
C LEU A 746 13.12 56.05 -60.53
N VAL A 747 13.49 55.88 -61.80
CA VAL A 747 14.65 55.06 -62.21
C VAL A 747 15.96 55.59 -61.58
N LEU A 748 16.04 56.88 -61.24
CA LEU A 748 17.11 57.46 -60.43
C LEU A 748 16.88 57.35 -58.91
N LYS A 749 15.67 57.63 -58.41
CA LYS A 749 15.31 57.58 -56.97
C LYS A 749 15.22 56.16 -56.43
N GLU A 750 15.03 55.15 -57.25
CA GLU A 750 15.03 53.74 -56.86
C GLU A 750 16.47 53.19 -56.81
N LYS A 751 17.35 53.65 -57.71
CA LYS A 751 18.81 53.53 -57.53
C LYS A 751 19.28 54.26 -56.27
N VAL A 752 18.77 55.47 -55.98
CA VAL A 752 19.14 56.21 -54.76
C VAL A 752 18.52 55.60 -53.49
N ARG A 753 17.30 55.03 -53.53
CA ARG A 753 16.67 54.35 -52.37
C ARG A 753 17.30 53.01 -52.07
N THR A 754 17.71 52.25 -53.10
CA THR A 754 18.55 51.06 -52.89
C THR A 754 19.91 51.46 -52.31
N LEU A 755 20.54 52.54 -52.78
CA LEU A 755 21.78 53.07 -52.19
C LEU A 755 21.60 53.58 -50.74
N HIS A 756 20.52 54.28 -50.39
CA HIS A 756 20.34 54.81 -49.03
C HIS A 756 20.04 53.69 -48.01
N LYS A 757 19.25 52.68 -48.39
CA LYS A 757 19.12 51.44 -47.60
C LYS A 757 20.39 50.59 -47.63
N LEU A 758 21.23 50.72 -48.66
CA LEU A 758 22.59 50.18 -48.59
C LEU A 758 23.41 50.94 -47.55
N GLU A 759 23.36 52.27 -47.48
CA GLU A 759 24.29 53.10 -46.71
C GLU A 759 24.10 53.00 -45.18
N GLU A 760 22.86 52.89 -44.69
CA GLU A 760 22.64 52.61 -43.25
C GLU A 760 23.13 51.19 -42.90
N ASN A 761 22.88 50.21 -43.77
CA ASN A 761 23.49 48.89 -43.66
C ASN A 761 25.02 48.94 -43.86
N PHE A 762 25.55 49.89 -44.63
CA PHE A 762 26.98 50.08 -44.88
C PHE A 762 27.67 50.70 -43.66
N LYS A 763 26.98 51.46 -42.82
CA LYS A 763 27.53 51.92 -41.52
C LYS A 763 27.56 50.78 -40.49
N ALA A 764 26.59 49.86 -40.52
CA ALA A 764 26.63 48.62 -39.73
C ALA A 764 27.68 47.62 -40.24
N LEU A 765 27.79 47.47 -41.57
CA LEU A 765 28.79 46.64 -42.22
C LEU A 765 30.19 47.24 -42.08
N GLN A 766 30.42 48.53 -42.27
CA GLN A 766 31.73 49.16 -42.05
C GLN A 766 32.23 48.90 -40.63
N LYS A 767 31.37 49.00 -39.62
CA LYS A 767 31.78 48.75 -38.22
C LYS A 767 32.14 47.28 -37.94
N THR A 768 31.54 46.33 -38.67
CA THR A 768 31.89 44.90 -38.59
C THR A 768 33.01 44.50 -39.56
N VAL A 769 33.20 45.25 -40.65
CA VAL A 769 34.34 45.18 -41.58
C VAL A 769 35.59 45.72 -40.89
N ASP A 770 35.54 46.84 -40.18
CA ASP A 770 36.67 47.35 -39.37
C ASP A 770 37.16 46.36 -38.31
N GLU A 771 36.29 45.45 -37.83
CA GLU A 771 36.66 44.33 -36.95
C GLU A 771 37.11 43.08 -37.72
N LYS A 772 36.49 42.79 -38.86
CA LYS A 772 36.90 41.72 -39.78
C LYS A 772 38.26 42.01 -40.41
N ASP A 773 38.61 43.25 -40.68
CA ASP A 773 39.85 43.72 -41.28
C ASP A 773 40.97 43.80 -40.25
N LYS A 774 40.66 44.10 -38.99
CA LYS A 774 41.60 43.86 -37.87
C LYS A 774 41.91 42.37 -37.69
N LYS A 775 40.98 41.47 -38.03
CA LYS A 775 41.20 40.01 -38.07
C LYS A 775 41.83 39.56 -39.40
N MET A 776 41.52 40.21 -40.52
CA MET A 776 42.06 39.92 -41.85
C MET A 776 43.52 40.35 -41.91
N GLY A 777 43.86 41.55 -41.50
CA GLY A 777 45.25 42.00 -41.35
C GLY A 777 46.05 41.26 -40.28
N VAL A 778 45.45 40.37 -39.47
CA VAL A 778 46.17 39.34 -38.69
C VAL A 778 46.36 38.08 -39.53
N LEU A 779 45.31 37.60 -40.20
CA LEU A 779 45.36 36.42 -41.07
C LEU A 779 46.29 36.62 -42.27
N GLU A 780 46.28 37.77 -42.95
CA GLU A 780 47.18 38.16 -44.03
C GLU A 780 48.64 38.23 -43.58
N ARG A 781 48.93 38.58 -42.33
CA ARG A 781 50.30 38.44 -41.79
C ARG A 781 50.69 36.97 -41.68
N THR A 782 49.82 36.13 -41.09
CA THR A 782 50.07 34.68 -41.03
C THR A 782 50.00 33.97 -42.39
N MET A 783 49.43 34.60 -43.42
CA MET A 783 49.40 34.11 -44.79
C MET A 783 50.65 34.57 -45.55
N GLY A 784 51.05 35.84 -45.43
CA GLY A 784 52.30 36.37 -45.99
C GLY A 784 53.56 35.72 -45.39
N GLU A 785 53.51 35.27 -44.13
CA GLU A 785 54.54 34.41 -43.54
C GLU A 785 54.57 33.01 -44.18
N LYS A 786 53.41 32.46 -44.56
CA LYS A 786 53.31 31.16 -45.26
C LYS A 786 53.65 31.27 -46.74
N ASP A 787 53.29 32.36 -47.41
CA ASP A 787 53.64 32.66 -48.80
C ASP A 787 55.13 33.00 -48.93
N LYS A 788 55.76 33.57 -47.87
CA LYS A 788 57.23 33.57 -47.74
C LYS A 788 57.79 32.16 -47.66
N GLY A 789 57.27 31.29 -46.79
CA GLY A 789 57.68 29.88 -46.74
C GLY A 789 57.51 29.14 -48.09
N ILE A 790 56.43 29.41 -48.83
CA ILE A 790 56.19 28.84 -50.16
C ILE A 790 57.16 29.41 -51.20
N THR A 791 57.43 30.72 -51.18
CA THR A 791 58.40 31.34 -52.11
C THR A 791 59.83 30.92 -51.80
N GLU A 792 60.23 30.80 -50.54
CA GLU A 792 61.52 30.25 -50.11
C GLU A 792 61.68 28.79 -50.58
N ILE A 793 60.68 27.93 -50.39
CA ILE A 793 60.67 26.54 -50.92
C ILE A 793 60.70 26.51 -52.47
N CYS A 794 60.11 27.50 -53.14
CA CYS A 794 60.20 27.64 -54.60
C CYS A 794 61.57 28.15 -55.06
N GLU A 795 62.22 29.02 -54.29
CA GLU A 795 63.58 29.49 -54.53
C GLU A 795 64.61 28.38 -54.30
N GLU A 796 64.47 27.58 -53.24
CA GLU A 796 65.26 26.37 -53.01
C GLU A 796 65.11 25.37 -54.16
N LYS A 797 63.88 25.10 -54.61
CA LYS A 797 63.65 24.24 -55.77
C LYS A 797 64.25 24.82 -57.06
N ARG A 798 64.17 26.13 -57.28
CA ARG A 798 64.82 26.82 -58.41
C ARG A 798 66.34 26.84 -58.30
N GLU A 799 66.91 26.82 -57.10
CA GLU A 799 68.37 26.72 -56.89
C GLU A 799 68.85 25.27 -57.04
N VAL A 800 68.14 24.26 -56.52
CA VAL A 800 68.45 22.84 -56.79
C VAL A 800 68.41 22.54 -58.29
N ILE A 801 67.44 23.11 -59.03
CA ILE A 801 67.41 23.02 -60.50
C ILE A 801 68.60 23.74 -61.13
N ARG A 802 69.00 24.94 -60.65
CA ARG A 802 70.22 25.63 -61.12
C ARG A 802 71.48 24.82 -60.86
N GLN A 803 71.65 24.25 -59.67
CA GLN A 803 72.77 23.37 -59.30
C GLN A 803 72.82 22.14 -60.23
N LEU A 804 71.67 21.50 -60.51
CA LEU A 804 71.57 20.40 -61.47
C LEU A 804 71.92 20.83 -62.91
N CYS A 805 71.45 21.99 -63.37
CA CYS A 805 71.82 22.54 -64.67
C CYS A 805 73.32 22.85 -64.77
N ILE A 806 73.91 23.48 -63.74
CA ILE A 806 75.36 23.73 -63.65
C ILE A 806 76.14 22.41 -63.65
N TRP A 807 75.63 21.35 -63.00
CA TRP A 807 76.26 20.03 -63.02
C TRP A 807 76.17 19.35 -64.40
N ILE A 808 75.01 19.43 -65.06
CA ILE A 808 74.81 18.95 -66.43
C ILE A 808 75.72 19.70 -67.41
N ASP A 809 75.84 21.03 -67.28
CA ASP A 809 76.68 21.86 -68.15
C ASP A 809 78.17 21.80 -67.79
N TYR A 810 78.54 21.39 -66.56
CA TYR A 810 79.90 20.98 -66.21
C TYR A 810 80.27 19.61 -66.80
N HIS A 811 79.30 18.69 -66.91
CA HIS A 811 79.50 17.40 -67.58
C HIS A 811 79.54 17.55 -69.12
N ARG A 812 78.66 18.35 -69.73
CA ARG A 812 78.79 18.78 -71.13
C ARG A 812 80.06 19.56 -71.36
N GLY A 813 80.36 20.54 -70.51
CA GLY A 813 81.57 21.36 -70.58
C GLY A 813 82.84 20.54 -70.57
N ARG A 814 82.94 19.47 -69.76
CA ARG A 814 84.08 18.54 -69.84
C ARG A 814 84.09 17.70 -71.12
N TYR A 815 82.94 17.31 -71.66
CA TYR A 815 82.85 16.55 -72.92
C TYR A 815 83.21 17.42 -74.14
N ASP A 816 82.68 18.63 -74.21
CA ASP A 816 83.00 19.61 -75.25
C ASP A 816 84.39 20.24 -75.05
N HIS A 817 84.95 20.30 -73.83
CA HIS A 817 86.35 20.68 -73.62
C HIS A 817 87.33 19.56 -74.01
N LEU A 818 86.97 18.27 -73.87
CA LEU A 818 87.75 17.16 -74.44
C LEU A 818 87.78 17.26 -75.99
N LYS A 819 86.64 17.58 -76.59
CA LYS A 819 86.45 17.88 -78.01
C LYS A 819 87.12 19.19 -78.44
N GLU A 820 87.33 20.14 -77.53
CA GLU A 820 88.04 21.40 -77.76
C GLU A 820 89.56 21.31 -77.50
N THR A 821 90.04 20.36 -76.70
CA THR A 821 91.45 19.94 -76.72
C THR A 821 91.83 19.22 -78.03
N PHE A 822 90.83 18.75 -78.78
CA PHE A 822 90.96 18.36 -80.19
C PHE A 822 90.86 19.54 -81.18
N SER A 823 90.55 20.75 -80.70
CA SER A 823 90.61 21.97 -81.48
C SER A 823 92.03 22.55 -81.47
N LYS A 824 92.29 23.49 -82.38
CA LYS A 824 93.32 24.55 -82.26
C LYS A 824 94.81 24.12 -82.24
N MET A 825 95.14 22.82 -82.22
CA MET A 825 96.23 22.27 -83.04
C MET A 825 95.64 21.83 -84.41
N ASN A 826 95.46 22.71 -85.40
CA ASN A 826 96.38 23.77 -85.80
C ASN A 826 95.70 24.99 -86.48
N THR A 827 96.04 26.16 -85.96
CA THR A 827 96.55 27.34 -86.69
C THR A 827 96.02 27.74 -88.08
N ARG A 828 95.68 29.04 -88.19
CA ARG A 828 96.16 29.99 -89.23
C ARG A 828 96.15 29.52 -90.71
N ARG A 829 95.23 30.04 -91.53
CA ARG A 829 95.56 30.90 -92.71
C ARG A 829 94.37 31.26 -93.62
N LEU A 830 94.42 32.50 -94.11
CA LEU A 830 94.03 32.98 -95.45
C LEU A 830 92.54 33.01 -95.89
N SER A 831 92.29 33.98 -96.78
CA SER A 831 91.26 34.12 -97.83
C SER A 831 90.11 33.09 -97.91
N ARG A 832 88.90 33.54 -98.26
CA ARG A 832 88.64 34.47 -99.38
C ARG A 832 87.32 35.20 -99.26
#